data_AF-K8X5P3-F1
#
_entry.id   AF-K8X5P3-F1
#
_cell.length_a   1.000
_cell.length_b   1.000
_cell.length_c   1.000
_cell.angle_alpha   90.00
_cell.angle_beta   90.00
_cell.angle_gamma   90.00
#
_symmetry.space_group_name_H-M   'P 1'
#
loop_
_entity.id
_entity.type
_entity.pdbx_description
1 polymer ?
#
loop_
_entity_poly.entity_id
_entity_poly.type
_entity_poly.pdbx_seq_one_letter_code
_entity_poly.pdbx_strand_id
1 'polypeptide(L)'
;MKGSIRRITELFDGNSKHLLIPVYQRNYDWKIKHCARLFDDLVDITRQDRETHFFGAIVGHPEDSFTYVVIDGQQRLTTSSLLMLALVHSLEDGSVSSKDANLATKIRDSYLVLKDKYEAVKFKLKPVKNDNDAYSRLLRGDTPIESSTITANYRYFRERIAGGELDGDDIWEAIFRLQVMALDLEKQDDPQRIFESINSTGLELSEADKIRNVVLMHQPSHEQEDLYENYWNRIEKAVEYRTDWFIRFYLVSKTGKTPRQDGVYEAFRDYQQNARASTRDILSEMRDYAEYSHELNSASTGIGSADKRLRRFNMVKHDVTLPLTMPLLGEVKAGTVSPEDFTEVVTILDSYLFRRFICGVPTQSLNRIFATLYPEIHRVRGEGDRFSDALTYSLRRRTTSGRFPTDDEFKESFATRNLYTIKGENRSYLFECLENNWSNDTHDIARALEGQSISIEHIMPQTLTSAWRQDLGADAEEIHATWCNRIGNLTVTGYNSSYSNSPFADKKKRDNGFDASPYRLNALLKSSDVWTVTQLEERTHALTAVALKYWPLPATDFEPYVPPLPSVPMGDDESFTNRTVVSFEYGDTRKTVASWKDAFVEVIRTLVDERRDEVFAYAGDPNELTVVEDSREISSRESLVVPGLSVLSATSTSAKLAVLRKLFDHLDIDTDDLVFTLRNNDSAQPEDTVDEPGPFAELTKFLPRMEELSSSAATEEDTRDLRYEFTHEFAGFTVANPQAALPGKNLPDLETEAFIEKATADDILAALSMMFQVEGMMPQFHRLIASGAVVRWLTVLTSNPLGVSDRHRVSTGSRDDTGTPTAAPAAVTLAPQWQTLFDATVSNAEKQLVIALAASELPVPTVGYETDDGEIVDFAWGDVRVGVLLDPDDDTANTMSEAGWTLCPPDAAQIAAAMKNGVV
;
A
#
# COMPACT_ATOMS: atom_id res chain seq x y z
N MET A 1 3.50 1.80 -41.70
CA MET A 1 4.89 2.21 -41.46
C MET A 1 5.77 1.77 -42.62
N LYS A 2 6.71 2.62 -43.07
CA LYS A 2 7.73 2.27 -44.08
C LYS A 2 9.14 2.39 -43.52
N GLY A 3 9.84 1.26 -43.46
CA GLY A 3 11.25 1.21 -43.06
C GLY A 3 12.21 1.28 -44.24
N SER A 4 13.32 2.01 -44.08
CA SER A 4 14.41 2.05 -45.04
C SER A 4 15.75 2.30 -44.34
N ILE A 5 16.79 1.59 -44.75
CA ILE A 5 18.17 1.88 -44.30
C ILE A 5 18.64 3.12 -45.05
N ARG A 6 19.06 4.15 -44.31
CA ARG A 6 19.60 5.42 -44.83
C ARG A 6 20.91 5.72 -44.13
N ARG A 7 21.77 6.55 -44.73
CA ARG A 7 22.89 7.14 -43.96
C ARG A 7 22.32 8.11 -42.92
N ILE A 8 22.97 8.26 -41.77
CA ILE A 8 22.50 9.25 -40.79
C ILE A 8 22.55 10.68 -41.37
N THR A 9 23.56 10.98 -42.19
CA THR A 9 23.71 12.25 -42.90
C THR A 9 22.54 12.56 -43.83
N GLU A 10 21.90 11.55 -44.45
CA GLU A 10 20.74 11.72 -45.36
C GLU A 10 19.47 12.19 -44.64
N LEU A 11 19.41 12.07 -43.30
CA LEU A 11 18.34 12.65 -42.48
C LEU A 11 18.55 14.15 -42.22
N PHE A 12 19.80 14.59 -42.15
CA PHE A 12 20.17 16.00 -42.07
C PHE A 12 20.23 16.67 -43.46
N ASP A 13 20.36 15.90 -44.55
CA ASP A 13 20.57 16.40 -45.91
C ASP A 13 19.32 17.06 -46.55
N GLY A 14 19.58 18.04 -47.42
CA GLY A 14 18.59 18.86 -48.12
C GLY A 14 18.55 20.29 -47.60
N ASN A 15 18.58 21.28 -48.51
CA ASN A 15 18.68 22.72 -48.20
C ASN A 15 17.51 23.30 -47.38
N SER A 16 16.44 22.53 -47.17
CA SER A 16 15.18 22.98 -46.59
C SER A 16 14.54 21.97 -45.63
N LYS A 17 15.24 20.92 -45.21
CA LYS A 17 14.72 19.98 -44.21
C LYS A 17 15.07 20.39 -42.79
N HIS A 18 14.09 20.37 -41.91
CA HIS A 18 14.18 20.71 -40.50
C HIS A 18 13.73 19.51 -39.65
N LEU A 19 14.64 18.96 -38.86
CA LEU A 19 14.38 17.91 -37.88
C LEU A 19 13.87 18.57 -36.59
N LEU A 20 12.57 18.43 -36.34
CA LEU A 20 11.91 18.92 -35.13
C LEU A 20 11.85 17.80 -34.09
N ILE A 21 12.46 18.00 -32.92
CA ILE A 21 12.23 17.15 -31.74
C ILE A 21 11.08 17.78 -30.92
N PRO A 22 9.93 17.10 -30.74
CA PRO A 22 8.78 17.64 -30.00
C PRO A 22 9.05 17.90 -28.53
N VAL A 23 8.26 18.78 -27.91
CA VAL A 23 8.36 19.14 -26.49
C VAL A 23 8.06 17.99 -25.53
N TYR A 24 7.37 16.94 -25.98
CA TYR A 24 7.09 15.75 -25.17
C TYR A 24 8.28 14.79 -25.03
N GLN A 25 9.29 14.91 -25.88
CA GLN A 25 10.50 14.10 -25.81
C GLN A 25 11.34 14.45 -24.58
N ARG A 26 11.99 13.45 -23.97
CA ARG A 26 12.92 13.69 -22.85
C ARG A 26 14.16 14.47 -23.30
N ASN A 27 14.76 15.22 -22.38
CA ASN A 27 16.03 15.92 -22.61
C ASN A 27 17.17 14.97 -23.01
N TYR A 28 18.27 15.53 -23.48
CA TYR A 28 19.48 14.81 -23.86
C TYR A 28 20.20 14.21 -22.65
N ASP A 29 20.26 12.87 -22.61
CA ASP A 29 20.71 12.10 -21.44
C ASP A 29 21.86 11.12 -21.73
N TRP A 30 22.29 10.99 -22.99
CA TRP A 30 23.53 10.27 -23.28
C TRP A 30 24.69 10.86 -22.47
N LYS A 31 25.35 10.03 -21.67
CA LYS A 31 26.57 10.38 -20.93
C LYS A 31 27.82 10.13 -21.80
N ILE A 32 28.96 10.68 -21.38
CA ILE A 32 30.28 10.53 -22.04
C ILE A 32 30.57 9.09 -22.50
N LYS A 33 30.22 8.05 -21.71
CA LYS A 33 30.41 6.63 -22.07
C LYS A 33 29.76 6.22 -23.41
N HIS A 34 28.65 6.86 -23.79
CA HIS A 34 27.95 6.61 -25.06
C HIS A 34 28.63 7.35 -26.22
N CYS A 35 29.11 8.57 -25.99
CA CYS A 35 29.92 9.33 -26.94
C CYS A 35 31.28 8.66 -27.19
N ALA A 36 31.91 8.12 -26.15
CA ALA A 36 33.12 7.33 -26.25
C ALA A 36 32.92 6.11 -27.16
N ARG A 37 31.89 5.29 -26.86
CA ARG A 37 31.56 4.13 -27.70
C ARG A 37 31.27 4.51 -29.16
N LEU A 38 30.55 5.60 -29.42
CA LEU A 38 30.35 6.09 -30.79
C LEU A 38 31.67 6.48 -31.46
N PHE A 39 32.57 7.17 -30.75
CA PHE A 39 33.86 7.56 -31.32
C PHE A 39 34.77 6.35 -31.57
N ASP A 40 34.78 5.39 -30.64
CA ASP A 40 35.54 4.14 -30.78
C ASP A 40 35.00 3.32 -31.97
N ASP A 41 33.68 3.27 -32.18
CA ASP A 41 33.06 2.69 -33.37
C ASP A 41 33.56 3.37 -34.67
N LEU A 42 33.71 4.71 -34.70
CA LEU A 42 34.24 5.44 -35.87
C LEU A 42 35.70 5.10 -36.15
N VAL A 43 36.51 5.03 -35.09
CA VAL A 43 37.91 4.60 -35.16
C VAL A 43 38.02 3.17 -35.71
N ASP A 44 37.12 2.28 -35.30
CA ASP A 44 37.03 0.91 -35.82
C ASP A 44 36.59 0.86 -37.30
N ILE A 45 35.64 1.69 -37.72
CA ILE A 45 35.20 1.81 -39.12
C ILE A 45 36.38 2.18 -40.02
N THR A 46 37.17 3.20 -39.66
CA THR A 46 38.31 3.64 -40.47
C THR A 46 39.46 2.64 -40.42
N ARG A 47 39.84 2.14 -39.23
CA ARG A 47 40.99 1.22 -39.07
C ARG A 47 40.77 -0.16 -39.71
N GLN A 48 39.52 -0.60 -39.81
CA GLN A 48 39.14 -1.89 -40.39
C GLN A 48 38.53 -1.76 -41.80
N ASP A 49 38.52 -0.54 -42.36
CA ASP A 49 37.87 -0.15 -43.62
C ASP A 49 36.48 -0.77 -43.83
N ARG A 50 35.61 -0.63 -42.82
CA ARG A 50 34.23 -1.09 -42.91
C ARG A 50 33.45 -0.20 -43.89
N GLU A 51 32.70 -0.78 -44.82
CA GLU A 51 31.89 0.00 -45.77
C GLU A 51 30.75 0.77 -45.08
N THR A 52 30.10 0.15 -44.08
CA THR A 52 29.00 0.76 -43.31
C THR A 52 29.01 0.28 -41.86
N HIS A 53 28.35 1.04 -40.97
CA HIS A 53 28.13 0.66 -39.57
C HIS A 53 26.71 1.00 -39.13
N PHE A 54 26.03 0.05 -38.48
CA PHE A 54 24.65 0.24 -38.08
C PHE A 54 24.56 0.98 -36.73
N PHE A 55 23.97 2.17 -36.75
CA PHE A 55 23.85 3.06 -35.60
C PHE A 55 22.45 3.06 -34.95
N GLY A 56 21.58 2.11 -35.31
CA GLY A 56 20.26 1.90 -34.71
C GLY A 56 19.10 2.44 -35.56
N ALA A 57 17.94 2.61 -34.93
CA ALA A 57 16.73 3.11 -35.56
C ALA A 57 16.46 4.59 -35.22
N ILE A 58 15.75 5.26 -36.13
CA ILE A 58 15.16 6.59 -35.97
C ILE A 58 13.73 6.51 -36.50
N VAL A 59 12.77 6.99 -35.71
CA VAL A 59 11.34 6.96 -36.04
C VAL A 59 10.83 8.38 -36.12
N GLY A 60 10.01 8.66 -37.13
CA GLY A 60 9.41 9.98 -37.27
C GLY A 60 8.38 10.02 -38.39
N HIS A 61 7.92 11.23 -38.69
CA HIS A 61 7.02 11.47 -39.81
C HIS A 61 7.26 12.86 -40.42
N PRO A 62 7.03 13.04 -41.74
CA PRO A 62 6.94 14.36 -42.32
C PRO A 62 5.65 15.04 -41.88
N GLU A 63 5.75 16.17 -41.17
CA GLU A 63 4.62 17.05 -40.84
C GLU A 63 4.26 17.92 -42.06
N ASP A 64 5.27 18.39 -42.79
CA ASP A 64 5.12 19.09 -44.06
C ASP A 64 6.28 18.76 -45.04
N SER A 65 6.39 19.47 -46.17
CA SER A 65 7.44 19.25 -47.19
C SER A 65 8.88 19.54 -46.73
N PHE A 66 9.02 20.19 -45.58
CA PHE A 66 10.24 20.74 -45.00
C PHE A 66 10.45 20.30 -43.55
N THR A 67 9.37 20.07 -42.78
CA THR A 67 9.45 19.65 -41.37
C THR A 67 9.32 18.13 -41.22
N TYR A 68 10.31 17.51 -40.57
CA TYR A 68 10.29 16.10 -40.16
C TYR A 68 10.30 16.01 -38.63
N VAL A 69 9.26 15.41 -38.07
CA VAL A 69 9.04 15.29 -36.63
C VAL A 69 9.62 13.97 -36.12
N VAL A 70 10.56 14.07 -35.17
CA VAL A 70 11.26 12.92 -34.58
C VAL A 70 10.44 12.37 -33.41
N ILE A 71 10.07 11.08 -33.49
CA ILE A 71 9.33 10.35 -32.46
C ILE A 71 10.28 9.46 -31.63
N ASP A 72 11.29 8.86 -32.24
CA ASP A 72 12.37 8.17 -31.54
C ASP A 72 13.71 8.31 -32.30
N GLY A 73 14.82 8.08 -31.60
CA GLY A 73 16.18 8.25 -32.12
C GLY A 73 16.76 9.64 -31.86
N GLN A 74 16.03 10.52 -31.15
CA GLN A 74 16.47 11.89 -30.84
C GLN A 74 17.86 11.97 -30.20
N GLN A 75 18.21 11.06 -29.28
CA GLN A 75 19.53 11.02 -28.64
C GLN A 75 20.68 10.74 -29.64
N ARG A 76 20.41 9.92 -30.66
CA ARG A 76 21.36 9.61 -31.75
C ARG A 76 21.54 10.79 -32.69
N LEU A 77 20.44 11.44 -33.08
CA LEU A 77 20.44 12.65 -33.90
C LEU A 77 21.22 13.78 -33.20
N THR A 78 20.89 14.10 -31.95
CA THR A 78 21.59 15.13 -31.17
C THR A 78 23.07 14.81 -31.05
N THR A 79 23.46 13.59 -30.68
CA THR A 79 24.88 13.21 -30.56
C THR A 79 25.63 13.32 -31.89
N SER A 80 25.01 12.92 -33.00
CA SER A 80 25.62 13.03 -34.34
C SER A 80 25.80 14.49 -34.75
N SER A 81 24.82 15.34 -34.43
CA SER A 81 24.91 16.79 -34.64
C SER A 81 26.03 17.42 -33.81
N LEU A 82 26.21 17.01 -32.55
CA LEU A 82 27.30 17.46 -31.68
C LEU A 82 28.68 17.00 -32.17
N LEU A 83 28.79 15.77 -32.68
CA LEU A 83 30.02 15.27 -33.28
C LEU A 83 30.38 16.05 -34.55
N MET A 84 29.42 16.28 -35.46
CA MET A 84 29.62 17.11 -36.64
C MET A 84 30.04 18.54 -36.28
N LEU A 85 29.44 19.12 -35.24
CA LEU A 85 29.81 20.44 -34.72
C LEU A 85 31.22 20.47 -34.11
N ALA A 86 31.59 19.45 -33.34
CA ALA A 86 32.92 19.31 -32.76
C ALA A 86 33.99 19.17 -33.86
N LEU A 87 33.70 18.42 -34.94
CA LEU A 87 34.57 18.33 -36.11
C LEU A 87 34.71 19.68 -36.83
N VAL A 88 33.60 20.37 -37.11
CA VAL A 88 33.61 21.70 -37.74
C VAL A 88 34.50 22.68 -36.96
N HIS A 89 34.33 22.80 -35.64
CA HIS A 89 35.15 23.73 -34.86
C HIS A 89 36.60 23.28 -34.72
N SER A 90 36.88 21.97 -34.66
CA SER A 90 38.25 21.45 -34.65
C SER A 90 39.00 21.70 -35.96
N LEU A 91 38.28 21.74 -37.09
CA LEU A 91 38.84 22.10 -38.39
C LEU A 91 39.10 23.62 -38.49
N GLU A 92 38.22 24.44 -37.92
CA GLU A 92 38.32 25.91 -37.99
C GLU A 92 39.41 26.51 -37.12
N ASP A 93 39.67 25.95 -35.93
CA ASP A 93 40.78 26.38 -35.07
C ASP A 93 42.09 25.60 -35.31
N GLY A 94 42.08 24.64 -36.24
CA GLY A 94 43.25 23.86 -36.62
C GLY A 94 43.65 22.76 -35.62
N SER A 95 42.76 22.39 -34.67
CA SER A 95 42.95 21.22 -33.80
C SER A 95 43.04 19.90 -34.58
N VAL A 96 42.48 19.83 -35.80
CA VAL A 96 42.63 18.70 -36.71
C VAL A 96 42.79 19.18 -38.16
N SER A 97 43.60 18.47 -38.94
CA SER A 97 43.85 18.78 -40.36
C SER A 97 42.88 18.04 -41.30
N SER A 98 42.55 18.66 -42.44
CA SER A 98 41.84 18.02 -43.57
C SER A 98 42.53 18.39 -44.89
N LYS A 99 42.41 17.51 -45.89
CA LYS A 99 42.87 17.71 -47.27
C LYS A 99 41.98 18.71 -48.03
N ASP A 100 40.72 18.87 -47.60
CA ASP A 100 39.77 19.85 -48.14
C ASP A 100 39.60 21.05 -47.20
N ALA A 101 40.24 22.16 -47.54
CA ALA A 101 40.17 23.42 -46.79
C ALA A 101 38.73 23.98 -46.61
N ASN A 102 37.73 23.49 -47.36
CA ASN A 102 36.34 23.92 -47.26
C ASN A 102 35.45 22.90 -46.50
N LEU A 103 36.00 21.82 -45.96
CA LEU A 103 35.23 20.74 -45.33
C LEU A 103 34.35 21.26 -44.18
N ALA A 104 34.89 22.11 -43.30
CA ALA A 104 34.14 22.72 -42.19
C ALA A 104 32.90 23.51 -42.68
N THR A 105 33.08 24.36 -43.70
CA THR A 105 32.00 25.16 -44.31
C THR A 105 30.94 24.26 -44.94
N LYS A 106 31.36 23.21 -45.67
CA LYS A 106 30.45 22.22 -46.27
C LYS A 106 29.62 21.52 -45.20
N ILE A 107 30.24 21.03 -44.12
CA ILE A 107 29.52 20.31 -43.07
C ILE A 107 28.51 21.25 -42.38
N ARG A 108 28.91 22.48 -42.05
CA ARG A 108 28.04 23.48 -41.40
C ARG A 108 26.83 23.82 -42.26
N ASP A 109 27.04 24.21 -43.51
CA ASP A 109 25.98 24.64 -44.44
C ASP A 109 25.06 23.49 -44.86
N SER A 110 25.60 22.27 -45.03
CA SER A 110 24.82 21.12 -45.51
C SER A 110 24.12 20.32 -44.42
N TYR A 111 24.58 20.33 -43.16
CA TYR A 111 24.04 19.44 -42.12
C TYR A 111 23.68 20.09 -40.78
N LEU A 112 24.16 21.31 -40.47
CA LEU A 112 23.90 21.96 -39.18
C LEU A 112 22.98 23.20 -39.27
N VAL A 113 23.05 23.96 -40.37
CA VAL A 113 22.37 25.26 -40.54
C VAL A 113 21.37 25.24 -41.69
N LEU A 114 20.29 26.01 -41.55
CA LEU A 114 19.34 26.38 -42.61
C LEU A 114 19.50 27.88 -42.94
N LYS A 115 19.62 28.20 -44.23
CA LYS A 115 19.66 29.58 -44.74
C LYS A 115 18.24 30.05 -45.05
N ASP A 116 17.67 30.90 -44.19
CA ASP A 116 16.38 31.55 -44.42
C ASP A 116 16.52 32.76 -45.36
N LYS A 117 15.42 33.17 -46.01
CA LYS A 117 15.32 34.35 -46.89
C LYS A 117 15.61 35.69 -46.18
N TYR A 118 15.69 35.67 -44.86
CA TYR A 118 15.89 36.83 -43.98
C TYR A 118 17.23 36.79 -43.23
N GLU A 119 18.20 35.97 -43.67
CA GLU A 119 19.53 35.77 -43.06
C GLU A 119 19.53 35.26 -41.60
N ALA A 120 18.36 35.01 -41.02
CA ALA A 120 18.24 34.37 -39.71
C ALA A 120 18.76 32.92 -39.77
N VAL A 121 19.85 32.66 -39.03
CA VAL A 121 20.42 31.32 -38.85
C VAL A 121 19.42 30.43 -38.11
N LYS A 122 18.74 29.55 -38.85
CA LYS A 122 17.92 28.48 -38.31
C LYS A 122 18.73 27.19 -38.22
N PHE A 123 18.42 26.34 -37.26
CA PHE A 123 19.15 25.09 -37.03
C PHE A 123 18.48 23.94 -37.79
N LYS A 124 19.28 23.00 -38.33
CA LYS A 124 18.73 21.81 -39.02
C LYS A 124 18.09 20.81 -38.05
N LEU A 125 18.66 20.69 -36.85
CA LEU A 125 18.06 20.00 -35.72
C LEU A 125 17.62 21.05 -34.70
N LYS A 126 16.35 21.02 -34.30
CA LYS A 126 15.82 21.77 -33.15
C LYS A 126 15.63 20.79 -31.98
N PRO A 127 16.52 20.81 -30.98
CA PRO A 127 16.37 19.98 -29.77
C PRO A 127 15.14 20.36 -28.94
N VAL A 128 14.83 19.52 -27.95
CA VAL A 128 13.87 19.83 -26.88
C VAL A 128 14.21 21.17 -26.24
N LYS A 129 13.20 21.93 -25.82
CA LYS A 129 13.34 23.34 -25.40
C LYS A 129 14.45 23.60 -24.36
N ASN A 130 14.60 22.70 -23.38
CA ASN A 130 15.61 22.84 -22.30
C ASN A 130 17.05 22.71 -22.84
N ASP A 131 17.25 21.85 -23.83
CA ASP A 131 18.53 21.60 -24.49
C ASP A 131 18.86 22.63 -25.57
N ASN A 132 17.83 23.22 -26.17
CA ASN A 132 17.97 24.12 -27.31
C ASN A 132 18.84 25.34 -27.02
N ASP A 133 18.83 25.91 -25.80
CA ASP A 133 19.71 27.05 -25.46
C ASP A 133 21.19 26.63 -25.45
N ALA A 134 21.54 25.54 -24.75
CA ALA A 134 22.90 25.01 -24.74
C ALA A 134 23.41 24.67 -26.16
N TYR A 135 22.58 23.98 -26.95
CA TYR A 135 22.89 23.64 -28.34
C TYR A 135 23.06 24.88 -29.23
N SER A 136 22.15 25.87 -29.11
CA SER A 136 22.18 27.12 -29.88
C SER A 136 23.46 27.90 -29.64
N ARG A 137 23.89 28.01 -28.37
CA ARG A 137 25.11 28.74 -28.00
C ARG A 137 26.35 28.09 -28.58
N LEU A 138 26.46 26.77 -28.47
CA LEU A 138 27.55 26.02 -29.10
C LEU A 138 27.59 26.27 -30.61
N LEU A 139 26.46 26.22 -31.32
CA LEU A 139 26.44 26.42 -32.77
C LEU A 139 26.77 27.85 -33.21
N ARG A 140 26.51 28.85 -32.37
CA ARG A 140 26.80 30.27 -32.63
C ARG A 140 28.20 30.71 -32.21
N GLY A 141 28.89 29.92 -31.39
CA GLY A 141 30.14 30.33 -30.73
C GLY A 141 29.93 31.23 -29.51
N ASP A 142 28.72 31.26 -28.95
CA ASP A 142 28.41 31.96 -27.69
C ASP A 142 28.97 31.18 -26.48
N THR A 143 29.01 31.81 -25.30
CA THR A 143 29.47 31.18 -24.05
C THR A 143 28.68 29.89 -23.74
N PRO A 144 29.34 28.71 -23.66
CA PRO A 144 28.67 27.44 -23.37
C PRO A 144 28.00 27.39 -22.00
N ILE A 145 27.08 26.44 -21.82
CA ILE A 145 26.41 26.19 -20.54
C ILE A 145 27.09 25.01 -19.86
N GLU A 146 28.00 25.29 -18.93
CA GLU A 146 28.86 24.31 -18.25
C GLU A 146 28.08 23.15 -17.59
N SER A 147 26.89 23.41 -17.06
CA SER A 147 26.03 22.42 -16.41
C SER A 147 25.27 21.50 -17.39
N SER A 148 25.36 21.73 -18.71
CA SER A 148 24.61 20.97 -19.71
C SER A 148 25.36 19.74 -20.20
N THR A 149 24.68 18.59 -20.20
CA THR A 149 25.13 17.32 -20.84
C THR A 149 25.56 17.54 -22.30
N ILE A 150 24.89 18.43 -23.02
CA ILE A 150 25.23 18.79 -24.40
C ILE A 150 26.62 19.43 -24.50
N THR A 151 26.94 20.34 -23.59
CA THR A 151 28.25 21.00 -23.53
C THR A 151 29.35 20.02 -23.14
N ALA A 152 29.09 19.14 -22.18
CA ALA A 152 30.03 18.11 -21.75
C ALA A 152 30.38 17.12 -22.88
N ASN A 153 29.38 16.62 -23.61
CA ASN A 153 29.61 15.67 -24.70
C ASN A 153 30.23 16.31 -25.95
N TYR A 154 29.87 17.56 -26.27
CA TYR A 154 30.57 18.34 -27.30
C TYR A 154 32.06 18.49 -26.99
N ARG A 155 32.41 18.81 -25.73
CA ARG A 155 33.81 18.90 -25.30
C ARG A 155 34.54 17.57 -25.35
N TYR A 156 33.88 16.48 -24.93
CA TYR A 156 34.46 15.15 -25.06
C TYR A 156 34.86 14.85 -26.52
N PHE A 157 34.00 15.16 -27.50
CA PHE A 157 34.37 14.99 -28.90
C PHE A 157 35.51 15.93 -29.32
N ARG A 158 35.50 17.21 -28.92
CA ARG A 158 36.60 18.15 -29.18
C ARG A 158 37.95 17.63 -28.65
N GLU A 159 37.98 17.11 -27.43
CA GLU A 159 39.17 16.53 -26.80
C GLU A 159 39.63 15.25 -27.51
N ARG A 160 38.69 14.35 -27.84
CA ARG A 160 38.99 13.08 -28.53
C ARG A 160 39.52 13.29 -29.95
N ILE A 161 38.98 14.28 -30.67
CA ILE A 161 39.47 14.70 -32.01
C ILE A 161 40.87 15.32 -31.90
N ALA A 162 41.10 16.22 -30.95
CA ALA A 162 42.41 16.82 -30.70
C ALA A 162 43.47 15.80 -30.23
N GLY A 163 43.05 14.61 -29.76
CA GLY A 163 43.92 13.47 -29.49
C GLY A 163 44.60 12.87 -30.74
N GLY A 164 44.15 13.22 -31.95
CA GLY A 164 44.84 12.91 -33.20
C GLY A 164 44.79 11.44 -33.64
N GLU A 165 43.79 10.68 -33.22
CA GLU A 165 43.64 9.26 -33.60
C GLU A 165 43.18 9.04 -35.05
N LEU A 166 42.61 10.06 -35.68
CA LEU A 166 42.08 10.13 -37.05
C LEU A 166 42.27 11.56 -37.58
N ASP A 167 42.41 11.74 -38.90
CA ASP A 167 42.37 13.09 -39.50
C ASP A 167 40.92 13.58 -39.75
N GLY A 168 40.76 14.84 -40.15
CA GLY A 168 39.45 15.46 -40.33
C GLY A 168 38.63 14.88 -41.51
N ASP A 169 39.31 14.33 -42.52
CA ASP A 169 38.66 13.61 -43.61
C ASP A 169 38.23 12.22 -43.14
N ASP A 170 39.10 11.50 -42.41
CA ASP A 170 38.83 10.18 -41.83
C ASP A 170 37.58 10.19 -40.93
N ILE A 171 37.48 11.19 -40.04
CA ILE A 171 36.33 11.34 -39.14
C ILE A 171 35.05 11.62 -39.95
N TRP A 172 35.13 12.46 -40.98
CA TRP A 172 33.98 12.78 -41.82
C TRP A 172 33.51 11.57 -42.64
N GLU A 173 34.44 10.81 -43.23
CA GLU A 173 34.11 9.56 -43.91
C GLU A 173 33.46 8.55 -42.97
N ALA A 174 34.01 8.36 -41.77
CA ALA A 174 33.44 7.44 -40.78
C ALA A 174 31.99 7.84 -40.38
N ILE A 175 31.72 9.14 -40.19
CA ILE A 175 30.36 9.66 -39.95
C ILE A 175 29.45 9.37 -41.15
N PHE A 176 29.95 9.52 -42.38
CA PHE A 176 29.18 9.26 -43.60
C PHE A 176 28.88 7.77 -43.83
N ARG A 177 29.67 6.86 -43.25
CA ARG A 177 29.46 5.41 -43.25
C ARG A 177 28.46 4.93 -42.18
N LEU A 178 28.03 5.78 -41.24
CA LEU A 178 26.98 5.47 -40.27
C LEU A 178 25.61 5.34 -40.95
N GLN A 179 24.97 4.18 -40.78
CA GLN A 179 23.64 3.87 -41.30
C GLN A 179 22.61 3.71 -40.17
N VAL A 180 21.37 4.11 -40.45
CA VAL A 180 20.23 4.04 -39.53
C VAL A 180 19.03 3.43 -40.23
N MET A 181 18.22 2.68 -39.47
CA MET A 181 16.89 2.27 -39.90
C MET A 181 15.93 3.46 -39.72
N ALA A 182 15.62 4.17 -40.80
CA ALA A 182 14.63 5.24 -40.82
C ALA A 182 13.23 4.62 -40.99
N LEU A 183 12.39 4.77 -39.96
CA LEU A 183 11.01 4.29 -39.91
C LEU A 183 10.06 5.49 -40.05
N ASP A 184 9.55 5.69 -41.27
CA ASP A 184 8.58 6.75 -41.55
C ASP A 184 7.17 6.25 -41.23
N LEU A 185 6.47 6.94 -40.32
CA LEU A 185 5.07 6.65 -40.00
C LEU A 185 4.13 7.13 -41.11
N GLU A 186 3.08 6.34 -41.33
CA GLU A 186 1.99 6.63 -42.24
C GLU A 186 0.75 7.06 -41.43
N LYS A 187 -0.23 7.71 -42.08
CA LYS A 187 -1.37 8.35 -41.39
C LYS A 187 -2.26 7.40 -40.57
N GLN A 188 -2.17 6.10 -40.84
CA GLN A 188 -2.90 5.04 -40.14
C GLN A 188 -2.08 4.35 -39.04
N ASP A 189 -0.79 4.67 -38.92
CA ASP A 189 0.06 4.16 -37.85
C ASP A 189 -0.20 4.96 -36.56
N ASP A 190 -0.31 4.29 -35.42
CA ASP A 190 -0.43 4.91 -34.11
C ASP A 190 0.97 5.27 -33.56
N PRO A 191 1.34 6.56 -33.45
CA PRO A 191 2.67 6.97 -32.99
C PRO A 191 2.97 6.51 -31.56
N GLN A 192 1.97 6.48 -30.68
CA GLN A 192 2.14 6.13 -29.27
C GLN A 192 2.44 4.65 -29.13
N ARG A 193 1.65 3.77 -29.75
CA ARG A 193 1.85 2.31 -29.64
C ARG A 193 3.17 1.86 -30.28
N ILE A 194 3.63 2.56 -31.31
CA ILE A 194 4.94 2.33 -31.93
C ILE A 194 6.07 2.80 -31.00
N PHE A 195 5.91 3.96 -30.38
CA PHE A 195 6.86 4.50 -29.40
C PHE A 195 7.00 3.59 -28.16
N GLU A 196 5.88 3.09 -27.61
CA GLU A 196 5.86 2.10 -26.52
C GLU A 196 6.59 0.81 -26.91
N SER A 197 6.22 0.24 -28.08
CA SER A 197 6.82 -0.99 -28.60
C SER A 197 8.33 -0.89 -28.78
N ILE A 198 8.83 0.23 -29.34
CA ILE A 198 10.27 0.40 -29.60
C ILE A 198 11.06 0.67 -28.31
N ASN A 199 10.53 1.48 -27.40
CA ASN A 199 11.23 1.79 -26.13
C ASN A 199 11.33 0.59 -25.18
N SER A 200 10.52 -0.45 -25.34
CA SER A 200 10.65 -1.73 -24.60
C SER A 200 12.01 -2.43 -24.80
N THR A 201 12.78 -2.03 -25.82
CA THR A 201 14.11 -2.60 -26.14
C THR A 201 15.27 -1.61 -25.92
N GLY A 202 14.99 -0.42 -25.40
CA GLY A 202 15.91 0.72 -25.32
C GLY A 202 16.43 1.03 -23.91
N LEU A 203 16.92 2.27 -23.74
CA LEU A 203 17.18 2.82 -22.41
C LEU A 203 15.85 3.31 -21.84
N GLU A 204 15.40 2.69 -20.77
CA GLU A 204 14.05 2.85 -20.19
C GLU A 204 13.64 4.33 -20.04
N LEU A 205 12.35 4.59 -20.26
CA LEU A 205 11.71 5.87 -19.98
C LEU A 205 11.20 5.86 -18.54
N SER A 206 11.22 7.01 -17.87
CA SER A 206 10.52 7.16 -16.61
C SER A 206 9.01 7.02 -16.82
N GLU A 207 8.26 6.72 -15.76
CA GLU A 207 6.80 6.65 -15.84
C GLU A 207 6.21 8.03 -16.17
N ALA A 208 6.81 9.08 -15.61
CA ALA A 208 6.50 10.47 -15.96
C ALA A 208 6.77 10.78 -17.44
N ASP A 209 7.87 10.29 -18.04
CA ASP A 209 8.11 10.44 -19.47
C ASP A 209 7.02 9.71 -20.28
N LYS A 210 6.65 8.48 -19.91
CA LYS A 210 5.56 7.73 -20.58
C LYS A 210 4.25 8.51 -20.52
N ILE A 211 3.87 9.02 -19.35
CA ILE A 211 2.65 9.83 -19.16
C ILE A 211 2.71 11.12 -19.98
N ARG A 212 3.84 11.86 -19.98
CA ARG A 212 4.03 13.07 -20.80
C ARG A 212 3.80 12.77 -22.29
N ASN A 213 4.33 11.65 -22.77
CA ASN A 213 4.13 11.23 -24.15
C ASN A 213 2.63 11.00 -24.45
N VAL A 214 1.91 10.25 -23.62
CA VAL A 214 0.47 9.97 -23.85
C VAL A 214 -0.39 11.22 -23.84
N VAL A 215 -0.21 12.11 -22.86
CA VAL A 215 -1.05 13.31 -22.73
C VAL A 215 -0.81 14.35 -23.82
N LEU A 216 0.37 14.34 -24.47
CA LEU A 216 0.75 15.33 -25.49
C LEU A 216 0.75 14.78 -26.93
N MET A 217 1.16 13.53 -27.18
CA MET A 217 1.47 13.04 -28.54
C MET A 217 0.27 13.01 -29.50
N HIS A 218 -0.94 12.88 -28.98
CA HIS A 218 -2.18 12.92 -29.76
C HIS A 218 -2.70 14.34 -30.05
N GLN A 219 -2.09 15.38 -29.47
CA GLN A 219 -2.55 16.76 -29.62
C GLN A 219 -1.90 17.46 -30.82
N PRO A 220 -2.57 18.46 -31.44
CA PRO A 220 -1.95 19.31 -32.44
C PRO A 220 -0.70 20.05 -31.92
N SER A 221 0.27 20.34 -32.78
CA SER A 221 1.58 20.92 -32.40
C SER A 221 1.49 22.20 -31.55
N HIS A 222 0.47 23.04 -31.75
CA HIS A 222 0.23 24.25 -30.94
C HIS A 222 -0.32 23.94 -29.53
N GLU A 223 -1.12 22.88 -29.40
CA GLU A 223 -1.70 22.42 -28.14
C GLU A 223 -0.68 21.61 -27.33
N GLN A 224 0.23 20.90 -28.00
CA GLN A 224 1.42 20.30 -27.36
C GLN A 224 2.27 21.36 -26.65
N GLU A 225 2.58 22.48 -27.32
CA GLU A 225 3.35 23.58 -26.71
C GLU A 225 2.58 24.23 -25.55
N ASP A 226 1.27 24.47 -25.68
CA ASP A 226 0.44 25.00 -24.58
C ASP A 226 0.40 24.08 -23.35
N LEU A 227 0.04 22.80 -23.55
CA LEU A 227 -0.06 21.83 -22.46
C LEU A 227 1.29 21.58 -21.79
N TYR A 228 2.38 21.58 -22.56
CA TYR A 228 3.73 21.47 -22.00
C TYR A 228 4.10 22.71 -21.17
N GLU A 229 3.96 23.93 -21.70
CA GLU A 229 4.41 25.13 -21.00
C GLU A 229 3.54 25.51 -19.79
N ASN A 230 2.22 25.47 -19.94
CA ASN A 230 1.28 25.98 -18.95
C ASN A 230 0.92 24.95 -17.86
N TYR A 231 1.22 23.67 -18.07
CA TYR A 231 0.91 22.59 -17.14
C TYR A 231 2.11 21.70 -16.86
N TRP A 232 2.62 20.94 -17.83
CA TRP A 232 3.64 19.91 -17.56
C TRP A 232 4.95 20.48 -16.99
N ASN A 233 5.50 21.51 -17.63
CA ASN A 233 6.71 22.21 -17.21
C ASN A 233 6.54 22.88 -15.82
N ARG A 234 5.30 23.27 -15.46
CA ARG A 234 5.00 23.79 -14.12
C ARG A 234 4.96 22.68 -13.08
N ILE A 235 4.35 21.53 -13.39
CA ILE A 235 4.38 20.32 -12.55
C ILE A 235 5.84 19.92 -12.26
N GLU A 236 6.65 19.72 -13.32
CA GLU A 236 8.06 19.33 -13.18
C GLU A 236 8.84 20.30 -12.28
N LYS A 237 8.66 21.61 -12.44
CA LYS A 237 9.34 22.62 -11.63
C LYS A 237 8.88 22.64 -10.17
N ALA A 238 7.58 22.55 -9.92
CA ALA A 238 7.03 22.56 -8.56
C ALA A 238 7.55 21.39 -7.72
N VAL A 239 7.71 20.21 -8.34
CA VAL A 239 8.15 18.98 -7.65
C VAL A 239 9.66 18.70 -7.76
N GLU A 240 10.44 19.70 -8.20
CA GLU A 240 11.89 19.61 -8.38
C GLU A 240 12.32 18.42 -9.26
N TYR A 241 11.59 18.21 -10.36
CA TYR A 241 11.74 17.10 -11.31
C TYR A 241 11.55 15.68 -10.72
N ARG A 242 11.02 15.55 -9.50
CA ARG A 242 10.59 14.27 -8.90
C ARG A 242 9.19 13.86 -9.39
N THR A 243 8.97 13.90 -10.70
CA THR A 243 7.63 13.81 -11.30
C THR A 243 6.96 12.45 -11.08
N ASP A 244 7.70 11.34 -11.17
CA ASP A 244 7.16 9.99 -10.90
C ASP A 244 6.65 9.83 -9.46
N TRP A 245 7.41 10.37 -8.49
CA TRP A 245 7.05 10.41 -7.07
C TRP A 245 5.75 11.21 -6.85
N PHE A 246 5.63 12.36 -7.51
CA PHE A 246 4.43 13.20 -7.40
C PHE A 246 3.20 12.52 -8.01
N ILE A 247 3.30 12.04 -9.26
CA ILE A 247 2.17 11.41 -9.97
C ILE A 247 1.66 10.21 -9.18
N ARG A 248 2.56 9.44 -8.55
CA ARG A 248 2.18 8.32 -7.68
C ARG A 248 1.25 8.78 -6.54
N PHE A 249 1.58 9.85 -5.82
CA PHE A 249 0.72 10.37 -4.74
C PHE A 249 -0.54 11.07 -5.24
N TYR A 250 -0.48 11.73 -6.40
CA TYR A 250 -1.67 12.24 -7.10
C TYR A 250 -2.65 11.09 -7.38
N LEU A 251 -2.21 9.99 -8.01
CA LEU A 251 -3.06 8.83 -8.29
C LEU A 251 -3.61 8.17 -7.02
N VAL A 252 -2.84 8.11 -5.93
CA VAL A 252 -3.36 7.64 -4.63
C VAL A 252 -4.53 8.52 -4.17
N SER A 253 -4.43 9.84 -4.26
CA SER A 253 -5.51 10.77 -3.88
C SER A 253 -6.78 10.64 -4.75
N LYS A 254 -6.63 10.17 -6.00
CA LYS A 254 -7.73 10.04 -6.97
C LYS A 254 -8.40 8.67 -6.98
N THR A 255 -7.65 7.61 -6.67
CA THR A 255 -8.09 6.22 -6.84
C THR A 255 -8.21 5.43 -5.54
N GLY A 256 -7.67 5.95 -4.42
CA GLY A 256 -7.54 5.20 -3.16
C GLY A 256 -6.58 4.01 -3.23
N LYS A 257 -5.92 3.78 -4.38
CA LYS A 257 -5.00 2.66 -4.62
C LYS A 257 -3.58 3.19 -4.77
N THR A 258 -2.61 2.50 -4.17
CA THR A 258 -1.19 2.86 -4.30
C THR A 258 -0.56 2.05 -5.44
N PRO A 259 -0.24 2.63 -6.61
CA PRO A 259 0.40 1.88 -7.68
C PRO A 259 1.84 1.50 -7.30
N ARG A 260 2.37 0.46 -7.94
CA ARG A 260 3.80 0.14 -7.93
C ARG A 260 4.59 1.25 -8.62
N GLN A 261 5.89 1.36 -8.33
CA GLN A 261 6.73 2.46 -8.83
C GLN A 261 6.99 2.38 -10.34
N ASP A 262 6.95 1.18 -10.90
CA ASP A 262 7.10 0.78 -12.30
C ASP A 262 5.74 0.60 -13.04
N GLY A 263 4.63 0.81 -12.34
CA GLY A 263 3.27 0.73 -12.86
C GLY A 263 2.47 2.03 -12.70
N VAL A 264 3.15 3.16 -12.50
CA VAL A 264 2.50 4.48 -12.37
C VAL A 264 1.87 4.90 -13.69
N TYR A 265 2.47 4.52 -14.82
CA TYR A 265 1.96 4.77 -16.16
C TYR A 265 0.62 4.07 -16.43
N GLU A 266 0.53 2.77 -16.20
CA GLU A 266 -0.71 2.00 -16.43
C GLU A 266 -1.82 2.48 -15.49
N ALA A 267 -1.50 2.70 -14.21
CA ALA A 267 -2.46 3.26 -13.25
C ALA A 267 -2.95 4.68 -13.63
N PHE A 268 -2.09 5.50 -14.25
CA PHE A 268 -2.52 6.78 -14.80
C PHE A 268 -3.45 6.61 -16.00
N ARG A 269 -3.17 5.67 -16.90
CA ARG A 269 -4.02 5.38 -18.05
C ARG A 269 -5.39 4.84 -17.65
N ASP A 270 -5.44 3.90 -16.70
CA ASP A 270 -6.70 3.39 -16.15
C ASP A 270 -7.52 4.52 -15.50
N TYR A 271 -6.87 5.39 -14.74
CA TYR A 271 -7.51 6.58 -14.18
C TYR A 271 -8.05 7.51 -15.28
N GLN A 272 -7.24 7.83 -16.30
CA GLN A 272 -7.63 8.71 -17.41
C GLN A 272 -8.80 8.15 -18.23
N GLN A 273 -8.84 6.82 -18.46
CA GLN A 273 -9.92 6.17 -19.21
C GLN A 273 -11.25 6.16 -18.45
N ASN A 274 -11.20 6.07 -17.12
CA ASN A 274 -12.39 6.09 -16.26
C ASN A 274 -12.81 7.51 -15.83
N ALA A 275 -11.94 8.50 -15.98
CA ALA A 275 -12.22 9.90 -15.63
C ALA A 275 -13.21 10.55 -16.61
N ARG A 276 -14.24 11.22 -16.09
CA ARG A 276 -15.17 12.06 -16.87
C ARG A 276 -14.61 13.47 -17.11
N ALA A 277 -13.31 13.59 -17.36
CA ALA A 277 -12.56 14.84 -17.45
C ALA A 277 -11.64 14.84 -18.69
N SER A 278 -11.39 16.01 -19.29
CA SER A 278 -10.44 16.08 -20.41
C SER A 278 -8.99 15.98 -19.93
N THR A 279 -8.07 15.64 -20.83
CA THR A 279 -6.63 15.64 -20.55
C THR A 279 -6.15 17.00 -20.00
N ARG A 280 -6.73 18.11 -20.47
CA ARG A 280 -6.40 19.46 -19.97
C ARG A 280 -6.91 19.68 -18.54
N ASP A 281 -8.09 19.18 -18.20
CA ASP A 281 -8.64 19.30 -16.84
C ASP A 281 -7.80 18.50 -15.85
N ILE A 282 -7.44 17.26 -16.21
CA ILE A 282 -6.53 16.41 -15.43
C ILE A 282 -5.17 17.10 -15.25
N LEU A 283 -4.56 17.63 -16.33
CA LEU A 283 -3.29 18.36 -16.23
C LEU A 283 -3.40 19.67 -15.42
N SER A 284 -4.55 20.34 -15.43
CA SER A 284 -4.81 21.50 -14.56
C SER A 284 -4.83 21.10 -13.09
N GLU A 285 -5.56 20.06 -12.74
CA GLU A 285 -5.64 19.58 -11.37
C GLU A 285 -4.29 19.02 -10.88
N MET A 286 -3.57 18.29 -11.74
CA MET A 286 -2.20 17.83 -11.46
C MET A 286 -1.24 18.99 -11.21
N ARG A 287 -1.33 20.09 -11.98
CA ARG A 287 -0.54 21.31 -11.73
C ARG A 287 -0.84 21.88 -10.35
N ASP A 288 -2.11 22.01 -10.01
CA ASP A 288 -2.51 22.59 -8.73
C ASP A 288 -2.05 21.71 -7.56
N TYR A 289 -2.19 20.39 -7.67
CA TYR A 289 -1.70 19.44 -6.66
C TYR A 289 -0.16 19.42 -6.58
N ALA A 290 0.55 19.63 -7.68
CA ALA A 290 2.00 19.76 -7.69
C ALA A 290 2.44 21.02 -6.93
N GLU A 291 1.78 22.16 -7.17
CA GLU A 291 2.01 23.41 -6.44
C GLU A 291 1.64 23.28 -4.96
N TYR A 292 0.55 22.59 -4.62
CA TYR A 292 0.19 22.28 -3.22
C TYR A 292 1.23 21.37 -2.54
N SER A 293 1.73 20.35 -3.24
CA SER A 293 2.80 19.49 -2.73
C SER A 293 4.10 20.27 -2.49
N HIS A 294 4.39 21.28 -3.32
CA HIS A 294 5.53 22.17 -3.13
C HIS A 294 5.35 23.01 -1.85
N GLU A 295 4.23 23.73 -1.73
CA GLU A 295 3.92 24.57 -0.56
C GLU A 295 3.91 23.80 0.76
N LEU A 296 3.38 22.56 0.75
CA LEU A 296 3.41 21.66 1.90
C LEU A 296 4.83 21.30 2.31
N ASN A 297 5.67 20.88 1.35
CA ASN A 297 7.04 20.44 1.60
C ASN A 297 8.02 21.58 1.95
N SER A 298 7.82 22.77 1.38
CA SER A 298 8.60 23.97 1.70
C SER A 298 8.07 24.72 2.93
N ALA A 299 6.90 24.33 3.45
CA ALA A 299 6.18 25.01 4.53
C ALA A 299 5.93 26.50 4.20
N SER A 300 5.38 26.72 3.01
CA SER A 300 5.05 28.04 2.43
C SER A 300 3.58 28.13 1.99
N THR A 301 2.67 27.50 2.72
CA THR A 301 1.22 27.49 2.42
C THR A 301 0.57 28.88 2.52
N GLY A 302 1.26 29.83 3.16
CA GLY A 302 0.75 31.17 3.48
C GLY A 302 0.04 31.22 4.83
N ILE A 303 -0.08 30.08 5.52
CA ILE A 303 -0.76 29.92 6.80
C ILE A 303 0.32 29.84 7.88
N GLY A 304 0.73 31.00 8.42
CA GLY A 304 1.93 31.10 9.27
C GLY A 304 1.98 30.17 10.49
N SER A 305 0.82 29.79 11.04
CA SER A 305 0.68 28.80 12.12
C SER A 305 0.94 27.37 11.64
N ALA A 306 0.32 26.95 10.53
CA ALA A 306 0.56 25.66 9.90
C ALA A 306 1.99 25.55 9.39
N ASP A 307 2.51 26.59 8.71
CA ASP A 307 3.88 26.66 8.21
C ASP A 307 4.93 26.53 9.34
N LYS A 308 4.65 27.06 10.55
CA LYS A 308 5.52 26.86 11.73
C LYS A 308 5.56 25.39 12.17
N ARG A 309 4.47 24.64 12.01
CA ARG A 309 4.39 23.20 12.30
C ARG A 309 5.01 22.36 11.17
N LEU A 310 4.67 22.67 9.92
CA LEU A 310 5.16 22.00 8.70
C LEU A 310 6.69 22.03 8.61
N ARG A 311 7.35 23.16 8.93
CA ARG A 311 8.82 23.26 8.95
C ARG A 311 9.49 22.15 9.77
N ARG A 312 8.88 21.73 10.89
CA ARG A 312 9.39 20.62 11.71
C ARG A 312 8.91 19.27 11.18
N PHE A 313 7.62 19.14 10.86
CA PHE A 313 7.03 17.93 10.27
C PHE A 313 7.81 17.42 9.04
N ASN A 314 8.28 18.32 8.18
CA ASN A 314 8.99 17.98 6.96
C ASN A 314 10.43 17.47 7.19
N MET A 315 11.00 17.66 8.39
CA MET A 315 12.33 17.13 8.73
C MET A 315 12.40 15.59 8.68
N VAL A 316 11.25 14.94 8.88
CA VAL A 316 11.08 13.49 8.94
C VAL A 316 10.36 12.92 7.71
N LYS A 317 10.16 13.76 6.68
CA LYS A 317 9.70 13.43 5.31
C LYS A 317 8.49 12.50 5.27
N HIS A 318 7.36 13.01 5.77
CA HIS A 318 6.10 12.28 5.87
C HIS A 318 5.26 12.32 4.58
N ASP A 319 5.89 12.05 3.42
CA ASP A 319 5.26 12.06 2.08
C ASP A 319 3.95 11.25 2.00
N VAL A 320 3.80 10.22 2.85
CA VAL A 320 2.59 9.39 2.95
C VAL A 320 1.32 10.18 3.28
N THR A 321 1.41 11.38 3.85
CA THR A 321 0.21 12.22 4.10
C THR A 321 -0.24 13.03 2.89
N LEU A 322 0.56 13.12 1.83
CA LEU A 322 0.24 13.95 0.65
C LEU A 322 -1.12 13.63 0.00
N PRO A 323 -1.58 12.37 -0.11
CA PRO A 323 -2.91 12.06 -0.65
C PRO A 323 -4.07 12.68 0.13
N LEU A 324 -3.87 13.00 1.42
CA LEU A 324 -4.81 13.72 2.27
C LEU A 324 -4.56 15.24 2.24
N THR A 325 -3.30 15.67 2.35
CA THR A 325 -2.99 17.09 2.57
C THR A 325 -2.98 17.92 1.28
N MET A 326 -2.70 17.33 0.11
CA MET A 326 -2.81 18.03 -1.18
C MET A 326 -4.24 18.47 -1.50
N PRO A 327 -5.27 17.58 -1.54
CA PRO A 327 -6.64 18.00 -1.80
C PRO A 327 -7.18 18.94 -0.71
N LEU A 328 -6.84 18.70 0.56
CA LEU A 328 -7.23 19.55 1.69
C LEU A 328 -6.67 20.98 1.56
N LEU A 329 -5.41 21.17 1.14
CA LEU A 329 -4.88 22.52 0.90
C LEU A 329 -5.62 23.22 -0.26
N GLY A 330 -6.12 22.46 -1.23
CA GLY A 330 -7.05 22.94 -2.26
C GLY A 330 -8.37 23.44 -1.67
N GLU A 331 -9.00 22.69 -0.76
CA GLU A 331 -10.21 23.12 -0.03
C GLU A 331 -9.98 24.40 0.79
N VAL A 332 -8.80 24.55 1.41
CA VAL A 332 -8.44 25.76 2.17
C VAL A 332 -8.29 26.97 1.24
N LYS A 333 -7.63 26.80 0.07
CA LYS A 333 -7.54 27.86 -0.94
C LYS A 333 -8.89 28.19 -1.59
N ALA A 334 -9.81 27.23 -1.67
CA ALA A 334 -11.19 27.45 -2.08
C ALA A 334 -12.06 28.10 -0.99
N GLY A 335 -11.58 28.20 0.25
CA GLY A 335 -12.31 28.77 1.39
C GLY A 335 -13.35 27.84 2.04
N THR A 336 -13.34 26.55 1.69
CA THR A 336 -14.27 25.54 2.25
C THR A 336 -13.79 24.96 3.59
N VAL A 337 -12.48 25.03 3.86
CA VAL A 337 -11.87 24.69 5.15
C VAL A 337 -11.06 25.89 5.65
N SER A 338 -11.11 26.21 6.95
CA SER A 338 -10.41 27.39 7.46
C SER A 338 -8.90 27.14 7.66
N PRO A 339 -8.05 28.19 7.61
CA PRO A 339 -6.62 28.09 7.90
C PRO A 339 -6.31 27.56 9.32
N GLU A 340 -7.17 27.88 10.29
CA GLU A 340 -7.10 27.38 11.67
C GLU A 340 -7.39 25.88 11.72
N ASP A 341 -8.41 25.42 10.99
CA ASP A 341 -8.78 24.01 10.94
C ASP A 341 -7.69 23.17 10.26
N PHE A 342 -7.09 23.69 9.19
CA PHE A 342 -5.91 23.10 8.56
C PHE A 342 -4.70 23.05 9.50
N THR A 343 -4.48 24.09 10.32
CA THR A 343 -3.41 24.09 11.34
C THR A 343 -3.61 22.97 12.37
N GLU A 344 -4.86 22.70 12.76
CA GLU A 344 -5.19 21.60 13.66
C GLU A 344 -4.99 20.24 12.99
N VAL A 345 -5.40 20.08 11.72
CA VAL A 345 -5.10 18.87 10.93
C VAL A 345 -3.60 18.58 10.90
N VAL A 346 -2.75 19.55 10.57
CA VAL A 346 -1.28 19.35 10.58
C VAL A 346 -0.78 18.95 11.98
N THR A 347 -1.35 19.50 13.05
CA THR A 347 -1.01 19.13 14.44
C THR A 347 -1.43 17.69 14.78
N ILE A 348 -2.62 17.26 14.34
CA ILE A 348 -3.11 15.88 14.51
C ILE A 348 -2.21 14.89 13.76
N LEU A 349 -1.84 15.19 12.51
CA LEU A 349 -0.97 14.34 11.69
C LEU A 349 0.45 14.20 12.28
N ASP A 350 1.03 15.32 12.72
CA ASP A 350 2.34 15.36 13.39
C ASP A 350 2.32 14.53 14.70
N SER A 351 1.26 14.67 15.51
CA SER A 351 1.07 13.86 16.71
C SER A 351 0.89 12.37 16.40
N TYR A 352 0.02 12.03 15.44
CA TYR A 352 -0.27 10.65 15.05
C TYR A 352 0.98 9.90 14.58
N LEU A 353 1.75 10.49 13.67
CA LEU A 353 2.94 9.87 13.13
C LEU A 353 4.07 9.77 14.16
N PHE A 354 4.31 10.82 14.94
CA PHE A 354 5.38 10.80 15.93
C PHE A 354 5.08 9.86 17.12
N ARG A 355 3.84 9.84 17.61
CA ARG A 355 3.41 8.86 18.65
C ARG A 355 3.58 7.43 18.16
N ARG A 356 3.14 7.12 16.94
CA ARG A 356 3.32 5.77 16.35
C ARG A 356 4.79 5.39 16.25
N PHE A 357 5.65 6.32 15.86
CA PHE A 357 7.10 6.11 15.83
C PHE A 357 7.69 5.80 17.22
N ILE A 358 7.37 6.61 18.23
CA ILE A 358 7.86 6.42 19.60
C ILE A 358 7.35 5.12 20.22
N CYS A 359 6.08 4.77 20.04
CA CYS A 359 5.49 3.53 20.53
C CYS A 359 5.82 2.29 19.66
N GLY A 360 6.59 2.44 18.58
CA GLY A 360 7.00 1.33 17.73
C GLY A 360 5.90 0.71 16.86
N VAL A 361 4.80 1.44 16.60
CA VAL A 361 3.70 0.95 15.75
C VAL A 361 4.18 0.82 14.29
N PRO A 362 4.02 -0.36 13.64
CA PRO A 362 4.50 -0.60 12.27
C PRO A 362 3.97 0.41 11.25
N THR A 363 4.82 0.83 10.30
CA THR A 363 4.48 1.83 9.28
C THR A 363 3.74 1.27 8.06
N GLN A 364 3.71 -0.06 7.88
CA GLN A 364 3.16 -0.74 6.70
C GLN A 364 1.70 -0.33 6.37
N SER A 365 0.89 -0.07 7.39
CA SER A 365 -0.51 0.33 7.24
C SER A 365 -0.71 1.77 6.75
N LEU A 366 0.29 2.65 6.87
CA LEU A 366 0.13 4.09 6.64
C LEU A 366 -0.31 4.43 5.22
N ASN A 367 0.28 3.77 4.20
CA ASN A 367 -0.09 4.01 2.80
C ASN A 367 -1.58 3.73 2.56
N ARG A 368 -2.10 2.60 3.10
CA ARG A 368 -3.52 2.25 2.99
C ARG A 368 -4.40 3.22 3.77
N ILE A 369 -3.97 3.66 4.96
CA ILE A 369 -4.74 4.62 5.78
C ILE A 369 -4.89 5.95 5.02
N PHE A 370 -3.78 6.56 4.61
CA PHE A 370 -3.83 7.87 3.96
C PHE A 370 -4.43 7.85 2.55
N ALA A 371 -4.42 6.70 1.86
CA ALA A 371 -5.12 6.54 0.59
C ALA A 371 -6.65 6.62 0.73
N THR A 372 -7.23 6.15 1.84
CA THR A 372 -8.69 6.16 2.05
C THR A 372 -9.18 7.29 2.95
N LEU A 373 -8.29 7.93 3.72
CA LEU A 373 -8.70 8.83 4.81
C LEU A 373 -9.39 10.10 4.31
N TYR A 374 -8.98 10.66 3.16
CA TYR A 374 -9.65 11.82 2.56
C TYR A 374 -11.11 11.50 2.16
N PRO A 375 -11.40 10.50 1.29
CA PRO A 375 -12.79 10.17 0.96
C PRO A 375 -13.60 9.62 2.13
N GLU A 376 -12.96 8.97 3.13
CA GLU A 376 -13.63 8.59 4.39
C GLU A 376 -14.15 9.82 5.14
N ILE A 377 -13.30 10.83 5.34
CA ILE A 377 -13.66 12.08 6.04
C ILE A 377 -14.80 12.79 5.31
N HIS A 378 -14.73 12.94 3.98
CA HIS A 378 -15.81 13.55 3.20
C HIS A 378 -17.14 12.78 3.23
N ARG A 379 -17.11 11.47 3.51
CA ARG A 379 -18.31 10.64 3.62
C ARG A 379 -19.00 10.81 4.99
N VAL A 380 -18.24 11.04 6.06
CA VAL A 380 -18.78 11.17 7.42
C VAL A 380 -19.03 12.62 7.84
N ARG A 381 -18.39 13.60 7.19
CA ARG A 381 -18.50 15.04 7.48
C ARG A 381 -19.75 15.64 6.83
N GLY A 382 -20.60 16.30 7.61
CA GLY A 382 -21.72 17.11 7.13
C GLY A 382 -21.31 18.51 6.67
N GLU A 383 -22.30 19.35 6.33
CA GLU A 383 -22.07 20.75 5.98
C GLU A 383 -21.81 21.60 7.23
N GLY A 384 -20.66 22.27 7.28
CA GLY A 384 -20.24 23.11 8.42
C GLY A 384 -19.39 22.38 9.47
N ASP A 385 -19.29 21.06 9.40
CA ASP A 385 -18.41 20.26 10.27
C ASP A 385 -16.93 20.52 9.95
N ARG A 386 -16.09 20.48 11.00
CA ARG A 386 -14.65 20.69 10.88
C ARG A 386 -13.94 19.44 10.34
N PHE A 387 -12.95 19.66 9.46
CA PHE A 387 -12.13 18.57 8.93
C PHE A 387 -11.27 17.94 10.05
N SER A 388 -10.75 18.74 10.99
CA SER A 388 -9.93 18.22 12.09
C SER A 388 -10.69 17.28 13.03
N ASP A 389 -11.98 17.53 13.24
CA ASP A 389 -12.85 16.73 14.10
C ASP A 389 -13.20 15.39 13.44
N ALA A 390 -13.64 15.41 12.18
CA ALA A 390 -13.84 14.19 11.38
C ALA A 390 -12.55 13.36 11.21
N LEU A 391 -11.40 14.00 11.00
CA LEU A 391 -10.08 13.35 10.99
C LEU A 391 -9.77 12.68 12.34
N THR A 392 -10.04 13.38 13.45
CA THR A 392 -9.84 12.85 14.80
C THR A 392 -10.69 11.61 15.01
N TYR A 393 -11.98 11.66 14.70
CA TYR A 393 -12.88 10.51 14.76
C TYR A 393 -12.36 9.33 13.92
N SER A 394 -12.02 9.57 12.65
CA SER A 394 -11.54 8.54 11.71
C SER A 394 -10.20 7.90 12.10
N LEU A 395 -9.32 8.63 12.79
CA LEU A 395 -8.07 8.06 13.33
C LEU A 395 -8.26 7.37 14.68
N ARG A 396 -9.10 7.92 15.57
CA ARG A 396 -9.34 7.39 16.93
C ARG A 396 -10.07 6.04 16.93
N ARG A 397 -10.93 5.77 15.95
CA ARG A 397 -11.64 4.49 15.79
C ARG A 397 -10.79 3.33 15.25
N ARG A 398 -9.56 3.59 14.79
CA ARG A 398 -8.70 2.56 14.19
C ARG A 398 -8.00 1.72 15.25
N THR A 399 -7.93 0.41 15.03
CA THR A 399 -7.32 -0.56 15.94
C THR A 399 -6.00 -1.11 15.38
N THR A 400 -5.37 -2.04 16.12
CA THR A 400 -4.18 -2.82 15.73
C THR A 400 -3.06 -2.00 15.07
N SER A 401 -2.80 -2.17 13.77
CA SER A 401 -1.73 -1.49 13.05
C SER A 401 -2.09 -0.06 12.61
N GLY A 402 -3.37 0.33 12.65
CA GLY A 402 -3.84 1.67 12.29
C GLY A 402 -4.07 2.60 13.49
N ARG A 403 -3.96 2.09 14.71
CA ARG A 403 -4.31 2.81 15.95
C ARG A 403 -3.52 4.08 16.20
N PHE A 404 -4.15 5.00 16.94
CA PHE A 404 -3.54 6.20 17.52
C PHE A 404 -3.06 5.84 18.95
N PRO A 405 -1.74 5.89 19.27
CA PRO A 405 -1.25 5.54 20.60
C PRO A 405 -1.78 6.43 21.72
N THR A 406 -2.13 5.82 22.84
CA THR A 406 -2.70 6.52 24.01
C THR A 406 -1.65 7.36 24.73
N ASP A 407 -2.09 8.24 25.63
CA ASP A 407 -1.18 9.05 26.46
C ASP A 407 -0.31 8.19 27.38
N ASP A 408 -0.86 7.13 27.97
CA ASP A 408 -0.10 6.22 28.85
C ASP A 408 0.96 5.44 28.07
N GLU A 409 0.60 4.86 26.93
CA GLU A 409 1.52 4.12 26.05
C GLU A 409 2.63 5.03 25.52
N PHE A 410 2.29 6.24 25.09
CA PHE A 410 3.27 7.22 24.64
C PHE A 410 4.18 7.69 25.77
N LYS A 411 3.63 7.95 26.96
CA LYS A 411 4.38 8.33 28.17
C LYS A 411 5.40 7.25 28.56
N GLU A 412 4.98 5.99 28.60
CA GLU A 412 5.84 4.86 28.92
C GLU A 412 6.94 4.66 27.85
N SER A 413 6.54 4.63 26.58
CA SER A 413 7.47 4.46 25.45
C SER A 413 8.48 5.59 25.37
N PHE A 414 8.05 6.85 25.52
CA PHE A 414 8.93 8.02 25.46
C PHE A 414 9.92 8.07 26.63
N ALA A 415 9.51 7.63 27.83
CA ALA A 415 10.37 7.58 29.00
C ALA A 415 11.43 6.47 28.93
N THR A 416 11.08 5.31 28.36
CA THR A 416 11.90 4.08 28.45
C THR A 416 12.73 3.80 27.20
N ARG A 417 12.31 4.26 26.01
CA ARG A 417 12.97 3.97 24.72
C ARG A 417 14.38 4.55 24.65
N ASN A 418 15.27 3.83 23.97
CA ASN A 418 16.55 4.34 23.54
C ASN A 418 16.34 5.41 22.44
N LEU A 419 16.39 6.69 22.82
CA LEU A 419 16.23 7.83 21.90
C LEU A 419 17.57 8.34 21.36
N TYR A 420 18.69 7.78 21.81
CA TYR A 420 20.00 8.10 21.24
C TYR A 420 20.23 7.38 19.90
N THR A 421 19.85 6.11 19.78
CA THR A 421 20.14 5.28 18.59
C THR A 421 19.07 5.32 17.50
N ILE A 422 18.04 6.16 17.64
CA ILE A 422 17.02 6.33 16.58
C ILE A 422 17.58 7.02 15.33
N LYS A 423 16.89 6.87 14.19
CA LYS A 423 17.23 7.51 12.91
C LYS A 423 17.50 9.01 13.11
N GLY A 424 18.59 9.51 12.53
CA GLY A 424 19.09 10.87 12.76
C GLY A 424 18.04 11.97 12.56
N GLU A 425 17.23 11.88 11.50
CA GLU A 425 16.12 12.80 11.21
C GLU A 425 15.12 12.90 12.38
N ASN A 426 14.60 11.77 12.86
CA ASN A 426 13.68 11.69 14.01
C ASN A 426 14.33 12.21 15.30
N ARG A 427 15.64 12.02 15.44
CA ARG A 427 16.42 12.50 16.59
C ARG A 427 16.58 14.01 16.58
N SER A 428 16.94 14.59 15.43
CA SER A 428 17.00 16.04 15.25
C SER A 428 15.62 16.67 15.46
N TYR A 429 14.58 16.07 14.89
CA TYR A 429 13.18 16.50 15.07
C TYR A 429 12.75 16.50 16.54
N LEU A 430 13.07 15.44 17.29
CA LEU A 430 12.77 15.34 18.72
C LEU A 430 13.36 16.51 19.51
N PHE A 431 14.66 16.78 19.36
CA PHE A 431 15.32 17.85 20.13
C PHE A 431 14.92 19.26 19.64
N GLU A 432 14.68 19.44 18.35
CA GLU A 432 14.10 20.65 17.75
C GLU A 432 12.72 20.98 18.35
N CYS A 433 11.82 19.99 18.43
CA CYS A 433 10.50 20.15 19.03
C CYS A 433 10.55 20.41 20.54
N LEU A 434 11.41 19.72 21.30
CA LEU A 434 11.51 19.91 22.76
C LEU A 434 12.14 21.26 23.15
N GLU A 435 13.20 21.70 22.47
CA GLU A 435 13.84 23.00 22.74
C GLU A 435 12.92 24.18 22.39
N ASN A 436 12.30 24.13 21.20
CA ASN A 436 11.59 25.28 20.66
C ASN A 436 10.09 25.30 20.97
N ASN A 437 9.47 24.14 21.22
CA ASN A 437 8.07 23.98 21.59
C ASN A 437 7.12 24.95 20.83
N TRP A 438 6.39 25.82 21.54
CA TRP A 438 5.56 26.89 20.96
C TRP A 438 6.26 28.25 20.88
N SER A 439 7.47 28.39 21.45
CA SER A 439 8.25 29.63 21.52
C SER A 439 8.39 30.33 20.16
N ASN A 440 8.39 31.66 20.18
CA ASN A 440 8.77 32.49 19.02
C ASN A 440 10.28 32.81 19.00
N ASP A 441 10.94 32.62 20.15
CA ASP A 441 12.40 32.69 20.27
C ASP A 441 12.94 31.25 20.16
N THR A 442 13.48 30.92 18.99
CA THR A 442 13.80 29.55 18.55
C THR A 442 15.27 29.39 18.16
N HIS A 443 15.88 28.27 18.57
CA HIS A 443 17.21 27.85 18.16
C HIS A 443 17.11 26.80 17.04
N ASP A 444 17.83 26.94 15.93
CA ASP A 444 17.85 25.92 14.86
C ASP A 444 18.72 24.71 15.30
N ILE A 445 18.12 23.81 16.08
CA ILE A 445 18.78 22.62 16.67
C ILE A 445 19.02 21.59 15.57
N ALA A 446 18.05 21.44 14.67
CA ALA A 446 18.12 20.54 13.52
C ALA A 446 19.38 20.74 12.68
N ARG A 447 19.59 21.97 12.18
CA ARG A 447 20.71 22.32 11.32
C ARG A 447 22.02 22.39 12.07
N ALA A 448 22.00 22.78 13.35
CA ALA A 448 23.20 22.79 14.18
C ALA A 448 23.73 21.37 14.47
N LEU A 449 22.83 20.38 14.61
CA LEU A 449 23.20 18.96 14.71
C LEU A 449 23.74 18.42 13.38
N GLU A 450 23.12 18.76 12.25
CA GLU A 450 23.58 18.36 10.91
C GLU A 450 24.96 18.96 10.57
N GLY A 451 25.13 20.25 10.83
CA GLY A 451 26.40 20.98 10.66
C GLY A 451 27.44 20.69 11.75
N GLN A 452 27.17 19.77 12.68
CA GLN A 452 28.06 19.35 13.78
C GLN A 452 28.54 20.50 14.70
N SER A 453 27.87 21.65 14.68
CA SER A 453 28.16 22.78 15.59
C SER A 453 27.60 22.55 16.99
N ILE A 454 26.60 21.69 17.11
CA ILE A 454 26.18 21.04 18.36
C ILE A 454 26.11 19.53 18.19
N SER A 455 26.08 18.83 19.31
CA SER A 455 25.94 17.38 19.39
C SER A 455 24.98 17.01 20.52
N ILE A 456 24.49 15.78 20.48
CA ILE A 456 23.72 15.19 21.59
C ILE A 456 24.70 14.71 22.64
N GLU A 457 24.49 15.16 23.87
CA GLU A 457 25.32 14.90 25.03
C GLU A 457 24.64 13.91 25.99
N HIS A 458 25.47 13.01 26.51
CA HIS A 458 25.14 12.09 27.59
C HIS A 458 25.52 12.73 28.92
N ILE A 459 24.55 13.18 29.71
CA ILE A 459 24.80 13.91 30.97
C ILE A 459 25.62 13.03 31.92
N MET A 460 25.07 11.87 32.29
CA MET A 460 25.82 10.69 32.72
C MET A 460 26.45 10.04 31.47
N PRO A 461 27.79 9.91 31.40
CA PRO A 461 28.50 9.53 30.18
C PRO A 461 28.28 8.06 29.78
N GLN A 462 28.55 7.74 28.51
CA GLN A 462 28.49 6.37 27.97
C GLN A 462 29.50 5.41 28.64
N THR A 463 30.54 5.93 29.30
CA THR A 463 31.47 5.13 30.10
C THR A 463 31.59 5.73 31.49
N LEU A 464 31.13 4.99 32.51
CA LEU A 464 31.21 5.42 33.90
C LEU A 464 32.67 5.55 34.37
N THR A 465 32.99 6.66 35.04
CA THR A 465 34.24 6.83 35.80
C THR A 465 34.05 6.35 37.25
N SER A 466 35.11 6.34 38.04
CA SER A 466 35.04 6.06 39.48
C SER A 466 34.17 7.08 40.23
N ALA A 467 34.25 8.37 39.86
CA ALA A 467 33.43 9.43 40.43
C ALA A 467 31.94 9.20 40.14
N TRP A 468 31.57 8.90 38.89
CA TRP A 468 30.18 8.60 38.55
C TRP A 468 29.65 7.35 39.27
N ARG A 469 30.47 6.30 39.47
CA ARG A 469 30.08 5.14 40.31
C ARG A 469 29.84 5.54 41.76
N GLN A 470 30.64 6.45 42.31
CA GLN A 470 30.46 6.94 43.67
C GLN A 470 29.18 7.78 43.82
N ASP A 471 28.88 8.65 42.84
CA ASP A 471 27.69 9.52 42.84
C ASP A 471 26.38 8.72 42.63
N LEU A 472 26.43 7.63 41.87
CA LEU A 472 25.27 6.76 41.58
C LEU A 472 25.04 5.67 42.66
N GLY A 473 26.05 5.33 43.46
CA GLY A 473 25.94 4.35 44.55
C GLY A 473 26.21 2.90 44.12
N ALA A 474 25.66 1.94 44.88
CA ALA A 474 25.95 0.52 44.70
C ALA A 474 25.48 -0.02 43.34
N ASP A 475 24.34 0.46 42.85
CA ASP A 475 23.64 -0.06 41.68
C ASP A 475 24.02 0.68 40.37
N ALA A 476 25.17 1.37 40.39
CA ALA A 476 25.59 2.30 39.33
C ALA A 476 25.60 1.70 37.91
N GLU A 477 25.98 0.42 37.76
CA GLU A 477 26.01 -0.25 36.45
C GLU A 477 24.61 -0.60 35.94
N GLU A 478 23.67 -0.96 36.83
CA GLU A 478 22.26 -1.23 36.47
C GLU A 478 21.54 0.07 36.10
N ILE A 479 21.77 1.13 36.89
CA ILE A 479 21.32 2.48 36.59
C ILE A 479 21.86 2.94 35.23
N HIS A 480 23.14 2.70 34.95
CA HIS A 480 23.76 3.06 33.67
C HIS A 480 23.14 2.31 32.49
N ALA A 481 23.06 0.98 32.58
CA ALA A 481 22.45 0.14 31.54
C ALA A 481 21.00 0.55 31.23
N THR A 482 20.24 0.91 32.27
CA THR A 482 18.84 1.34 32.16
C THR A 482 18.69 2.74 31.56
N TRP A 483 19.45 3.71 32.06
CA TRP A 483 19.18 5.13 31.81
C TRP A 483 20.08 5.80 30.77
N CYS A 484 21.24 5.21 30.40
CA CYS A 484 22.25 5.87 29.56
C CYS A 484 21.65 6.51 28.29
N ASN A 485 20.75 5.82 27.59
CA ASN A 485 20.19 6.28 26.32
C ASN A 485 18.72 6.75 26.38
N ARG A 486 18.15 6.91 27.59
CA ARG A 486 16.79 7.42 27.82
C ARG A 486 16.75 8.94 27.79
N ILE A 487 15.59 9.52 27.49
CA ILE A 487 15.42 10.97 27.31
C ILE A 487 15.90 11.81 28.50
N GLY A 488 15.74 11.32 29.74
CA GLY A 488 16.24 11.98 30.94
C GLY A 488 17.76 12.18 30.96
N ASN A 489 18.54 11.33 30.30
CA ASN A 489 20.00 11.44 30.28
C ASN A 489 20.55 12.21 29.06
N LEU A 490 19.70 12.58 28.11
CA LEU A 490 20.11 13.20 26.86
C LEU A 490 19.86 14.71 26.86
N THR A 491 20.75 15.44 26.21
CA THR A 491 20.59 16.87 25.94
C THR A 491 21.41 17.33 24.74
N VAL A 492 21.45 18.63 24.43
CA VAL A 492 22.25 19.23 23.36
C VAL A 492 23.34 20.16 23.90
N THR A 493 24.51 20.19 23.26
CA THR A 493 25.64 21.08 23.58
C THR A 493 26.60 21.26 22.39
N GLY A 494 27.25 22.42 22.31
CA GLY A 494 28.39 22.66 21.40
C GLY A 494 29.74 22.15 21.93
N TYR A 495 29.82 21.76 23.21
CA TYR A 495 31.09 21.57 23.93
C TYR A 495 31.36 20.11 24.39
N ASN A 496 30.70 19.12 23.78
CA ASN A 496 30.76 17.69 24.13
C ASN A 496 32.20 17.15 24.22
N SER A 497 33.06 17.49 23.24
CA SER A 497 34.47 17.10 23.23
C SER A 497 35.25 17.57 24.47
N SER A 498 34.81 18.65 25.12
CA SER A 498 35.37 19.09 26.40
C SER A 498 34.77 18.32 27.58
N TYR A 499 33.47 18.01 27.56
CA TYR A 499 32.76 17.38 28.67
C TYR A 499 33.23 15.94 28.90
N SER A 500 33.28 15.12 27.85
CA SER A 500 33.75 13.73 27.91
C SER A 500 33.11 12.96 29.10
N ASN A 501 33.88 12.09 29.76
CA ASN A 501 33.44 11.30 30.92
C ASN A 501 33.60 12.06 32.27
N SER A 502 33.67 13.39 32.25
CA SER A 502 33.83 14.20 33.47
C SER A 502 32.64 14.04 34.43
N PRO A 503 32.83 14.18 35.76
CA PRO A 503 31.75 14.28 36.74
C PRO A 503 30.72 15.37 36.41
N PHE A 504 29.48 15.22 36.86
CA PHE A 504 28.42 16.20 36.61
C PHE A 504 28.78 17.62 37.09
N ALA A 505 29.34 17.75 38.30
CA ALA A 505 29.75 19.03 38.87
C ALA A 505 30.78 19.76 37.99
N ASP A 506 31.67 19.03 37.33
CA ASP A 506 32.66 19.59 36.40
C ASP A 506 32.02 19.99 35.07
N LYS A 507 31.10 19.18 34.52
CA LYS A 507 30.32 19.54 33.31
C LYS A 507 29.44 20.77 33.55
N LYS A 508 28.96 20.98 34.79
CA LYS A 508 28.15 22.14 35.19
C LYS A 508 28.97 23.43 35.26
N LYS A 509 30.08 23.43 36.00
CA LYS A 509 30.83 24.64 36.41
C LYS A 509 31.98 25.05 35.50
N ARG A 510 32.36 24.24 34.51
CA ARG A 510 33.45 24.59 33.57
C ARG A 510 33.07 25.80 32.71
N ASP A 511 34.08 26.45 32.13
CA ASP A 511 33.86 27.43 31.07
C ASP A 511 32.98 26.84 29.96
N ASN A 512 31.93 27.58 29.57
CA ASN A 512 30.86 27.14 28.68
C ASN A 512 30.09 25.87 29.09
N GLY A 513 30.14 25.48 30.38
CA GLY A 513 29.42 24.36 30.99
C GLY A 513 27.90 24.53 31.06
N PHE A 514 27.19 23.58 31.68
CA PHE A 514 25.71 23.61 31.74
C PHE A 514 25.15 24.90 32.34
N ASP A 515 25.81 25.51 33.34
CA ASP A 515 25.38 26.80 33.93
C ASP A 515 25.26 27.91 32.87
N ALA A 516 26.20 27.96 31.92
CA ALA A 516 26.27 28.95 30.84
C ALA A 516 25.46 28.58 29.59
N SER A 517 24.88 27.37 29.51
CA SER A 517 24.17 26.89 28.31
C SER A 517 23.02 27.81 27.85
N PRO A 518 22.88 28.13 26.56
CA PRO A 518 21.75 28.90 26.05
C PRO A 518 20.43 28.10 25.97
N TYR A 519 20.52 26.76 25.86
CA TYR A 519 19.36 25.89 25.58
C TYR A 519 18.40 25.74 26.77
N ARG A 520 17.09 25.83 26.49
CA ARG A 520 15.99 25.56 27.44
C ARG A 520 16.01 24.11 27.91
N LEU A 521 16.40 23.18 27.02
CA LEU A 521 16.66 21.77 27.34
C LEU A 521 17.64 21.59 28.51
N ASN A 522 18.52 22.54 28.80
CA ASN A 522 19.49 22.46 29.89
C ASN A 522 19.02 23.13 31.20
N ALA A 523 17.80 23.69 31.26
CA ALA A 523 17.31 24.44 32.43
C ALA A 523 17.41 23.67 33.76
N LEU A 524 16.95 22.41 33.79
CA LEU A 524 17.03 21.58 35.00
C LEU A 524 18.49 21.30 35.41
N LEU A 525 19.40 21.17 34.44
CA LEU A 525 20.82 20.88 34.71
C LEU A 525 21.52 22.05 35.43
N LYS A 526 21.07 23.28 35.19
CA LYS A 526 21.53 24.49 35.89
C LYS A 526 21.10 24.49 37.36
N SER A 527 19.86 24.07 37.63
CA SER A 527 19.30 24.04 38.99
C SER A 527 19.71 22.81 39.82
N SER A 528 20.12 21.71 39.19
CA SER A 528 20.55 20.50 39.89
C SER A 528 22.02 20.59 40.33
N ASP A 529 22.35 20.24 41.57
CA ASP A 529 23.73 20.19 42.06
C ASP A 529 24.36 18.77 42.02
N VAL A 530 23.52 17.74 41.93
CA VAL A 530 23.88 16.33 41.74
C VAL A 530 23.07 15.75 40.58
N TRP A 531 23.50 14.61 40.06
CA TRP A 531 22.83 13.94 38.94
C TRP A 531 22.67 12.43 39.21
N THR A 532 21.64 12.06 39.97
CA THR A 532 21.33 10.67 40.33
C THR A 532 20.02 10.22 39.65
N VAL A 533 19.56 9.01 39.98
CA VAL A 533 18.26 8.46 39.51
C VAL A 533 17.11 9.44 39.73
N THR A 534 17.07 10.13 40.88
CA THR A 534 16.01 11.10 41.19
C THR A 534 15.95 12.24 40.17
N GLN A 535 17.09 12.78 39.74
CA GLN A 535 17.12 13.83 38.71
C GLN A 535 16.83 13.28 37.31
N LEU A 536 17.25 12.05 37.01
CA LEU A 536 16.91 11.37 35.76
C LEU A 536 15.40 11.15 35.62
N GLU A 537 14.73 10.74 36.70
CA GLU A 537 13.27 10.57 36.79
C GLU A 537 12.54 11.91 36.70
N GLU A 538 12.94 12.91 37.50
CA GLU A 538 12.37 14.27 37.47
C GLU A 538 12.46 14.88 36.07
N ARG A 539 13.64 14.79 35.43
CA ARG A 539 13.85 15.26 34.07
C ARG A 539 13.00 14.51 33.05
N THR A 540 12.90 13.19 33.19
CA THR A 540 12.08 12.36 32.30
C THR A 540 10.61 12.76 32.41
N HIS A 541 10.07 12.88 33.62
CA HIS A 541 8.70 13.36 33.85
C HIS A 541 8.47 14.77 33.27
N ALA A 542 9.39 15.70 33.47
CA ALA A 542 9.28 17.06 32.94
C ALA A 542 9.27 17.07 31.39
N LEU A 543 10.19 16.33 30.74
CA LEU A 543 10.27 16.25 29.28
C LEU A 543 9.06 15.50 28.68
N THR A 544 8.59 14.43 29.33
CA THR A 544 7.37 13.71 28.90
C THR A 544 6.12 14.59 29.04
N ALA A 545 6.04 15.44 30.07
CA ALA A 545 4.93 16.41 30.21
C ALA A 545 4.95 17.50 29.13
N VAL A 546 6.12 17.88 28.62
CA VAL A 546 6.24 18.76 27.43
C VAL A 546 5.85 17.98 26.16
N ALA A 547 6.32 16.74 26.01
CA ALA A 547 6.03 15.88 24.87
C ALA A 547 4.53 15.60 24.71
N LEU A 548 3.82 15.23 25.78
CA LEU A 548 2.37 14.99 25.77
C LEU A 548 1.56 16.22 25.35
N LYS A 549 2.03 17.42 25.68
CA LYS A 549 1.39 18.67 25.24
C LYS A 549 1.69 19.00 23.78
N TYR A 550 2.91 18.74 23.31
CA TYR A 550 3.33 19.04 21.94
C TYR A 550 2.74 18.05 20.92
N TRP A 551 2.70 16.76 21.27
CA TRP A 551 2.05 15.68 20.54
C TRP A 551 0.81 15.22 21.33
N PRO A 552 -0.31 15.97 21.33
CA PRO A 552 -1.51 15.61 22.08
C PRO A 552 -2.25 14.41 21.46
N LEU A 553 -2.96 13.64 22.28
CA LEU A 553 -4.01 12.74 21.78
C LEU A 553 -5.26 13.59 21.53
N PRO A 554 -5.67 13.82 20.28
CA PRO A 554 -6.87 14.61 20.00
C PRO A 554 -8.12 13.87 20.51
N ALA A 555 -9.08 14.66 20.94
CA ALA A 555 -10.41 14.24 21.33
C ALA A 555 -11.43 15.11 20.58
N THR A 556 -12.57 14.53 20.23
CA THR A 556 -13.66 15.20 19.53
C THR A 556 -14.98 14.59 20.03
N ASP A 557 -16.03 15.41 20.06
CA ASP A 557 -17.42 15.01 20.27
C ASP A 557 -18.19 14.82 18.95
N PHE A 558 -17.48 14.90 17.81
CA PHE A 558 -18.03 14.67 16.48
C PHE A 558 -18.68 13.29 16.33
N GLU A 559 -19.95 13.30 15.91
CA GLU A 559 -20.71 12.15 15.47
C GLU A 559 -20.81 12.17 13.93
N PRO A 560 -20.67 11.01 13.26
CA PRO A 560 -20.69 10.97 11.80
C PRO A 560 -22.06 11.32 11.24
N TYR A 561 -22.11 12.19 10.23
CA TYR A 561 -23.31 12.44 9.45
C TYR A 561 -23.71 11.17 8.69
N VAL A 562 -24.80 10.55 9.13
CA VAL A 562 -25.43 9.41 8.42
C VAL A 562 -26.67 9.93 7.71
N PRO A 563 -26.67 10.10 6.37
CA PRO A 563 -27.87 10.49 5.65
C PRO A 563 -28.94 9.39 5.81
N PRO A 564 -30.20 9.73 6.10
CA PRO A 564 -31.25 8.74 6.29
C PRO A 564 -31.45 7.92 5.03
N LEU A 565 -31.54 6.59 5.20
CA LEU A 565 -31.85 5.67 4.10
C LEU A 565 -33.33 5.82 3.69
N PRO A 566 -33.64 5.95 2.39
CA PRO A 566 -35.01 6.07 1.92
C PRO A 566 -35.82 4.84 2.33
N SER A 567 -36.98 5.06 2.91
CA SER A 567 -37.91 4.01 3.33
C SER A 567 -39.20 4.13 2.53
N VAL A 568 -39.62 3.03 1.89
CA VAL A 568 -40.67 3.00 0.85
C VAL A 568 -41.68 1.88 1.19
N PRO A 569 -42.99 2.18 1.34
CA PRO A 569 -44.03 1.17 1.55
C PRO A 569 -44.20 0.23 0.35
N MET A 570 -44.55 -1.04 0.56
CA MET A 570 -44.73 -2.01 -0.53
C MET A 570 -45.92 -1.66 -1.44
N GLY A 571 -46.91 -0.89 -0.99
CA GLY A 571 -48.02 -0.41 -1.81
C GLY A 571 -47.66 0.71 -2.78
N ASP A 572 -46.48 1.34 -2.64
CA ASP A 572 -46.04 2.44 -3.50
C ASP A 572 -45.85 2.01 -4.98
N ASP A 573 -46.09 2.95 -5.89
CA ASP A 573 -45.95 2.80 -7.35
C ASP A 573 -44.46 2.83 -7.79
N GLU A 574 -43.52 3.06 -6.86
CA GLU A 574 -42.07 3.03 -7.13
C GLU A 574 -41.56 1.65 -7.57
N SER A 575 -40.56 1.65 -8.46
CA SER A 575 -39.84 0.42 -8.82
C SER A 575 -38.81 0.05 -7.74
N PHE A 576 -39.01 -1.12 -7.13
CA PHE A 576 -38.03 -1.77 -6.25
C PHE A 576 -36.93 -2.53 -7.02
N THR A 577 -37.05 -2.62 -8.34
CA THR A 577 -36.06 -3.30 -9.20
C THR A 577 -34.81 -2.42 -9.34
N ASN A 578 -33.62 -3.03 -9.31
CA ASN A 578 -32.32 -2.32 -9.29
C ASN A 578 -32.14 -1.39 -8.07
N ARG A 579 -32.71 -1.75 -6.92
CA ARG A 579 -32.46 -1.11 -5.62
C ARG A 579 -31.96 -2.15 -4.63
N THR A 580 -31.07 -1.77 -3.73
CA THR A 580 -30.59 -2.64 -2.64
C THR A 580 -31.47 -2.43 -1.42
N VAL A 581 -32.04 -3.50 -0.87
CA VAL A 581 -32.77 -3.49 0.41
C VAL A 581 -31.80 -3.65 1.57
N VAL A 582 -32.08 -2.98 2.69
CA VAL A 582 -31.24 -2.97 3.91
C VAL A 582 -32.03 -3.50 5.11
N SER A 583 -33.29 -3.09 5.26
CA SER A 583 -34.21 -3.64 6.26
C SER A 583 -35.65 -3.60 5.75
N PHE A 584 -36.53 -4.38 6.37
CA PHE A 584 -37.97 -4.17 6.30
C PHE A 584 -38.56 -3.94 7.70
N GLU A 585 -39.73 -3.31 7.72
CA GLU A 585 -40.54 -3.02 8.91
C GLU A 585 -41.99 -3.42 8.60
N TYR A 586 -42.60 -4.19 9.49
CA TYR A 586 -44.01 -4.63 9.41
C TYR A 586 -44.54 -4.85 10.82
N GLY A 587 -45.63 -4.17 11.18
CA GLY A 587 -46.09 -4.08 12.57
C GLY A 587 -44.99 -3.53 13.49
N ASP A 588 -44.81 -4.15 14.66
CA ASP A 588 -43.69 -3.84 15.57
C ASP A 588 -42.36 -4.52 15.16
N THR A 589 -42.33 -5.29 14.07
CA THR A 589 -41.16 -6.08 13.64
C THR A 589 -40.32 -5.34 12.62
N ARG A 590 -39.09 -4.97 12.99
CA ARG A 590 -38.05 -4.50 12.06
C ARG A 590 -36.89 -5.48 11.96
N LYS A 591 -36.53 -5.90 10.75
CA LYS A 591 -35.40 -6.83 10.49
C LYS A 591 -34.46 -6.30 9.41
N THR A 592 -33.15 -6.33 9.68
CA THR A 592 -32.09 -6.11 8.70
C THR A 592 -31.94 -7.34 7.82
N VAL A 593 -31.69 -7.14 6.52
CA VAL A 593 -31.67 -8.21 5.51
C VAL A 593 -30.54 -7.99 4.49
N ALA A 594 -29.86 -9.06 4.10
CA ALA A 594 -28.72 -8.97 3.18
C ALA A 594 -29.14 -8.83 1.70
N SER A 595 -30.33 -9.34 1.33
CA SER A 595 -30.83 -9.30 -0.04
C SER A 595 -32.36 -9.28 -0.12
N TRP A 596 -32.88 -9.03 -1.33
CA TRP A 596 -34.31 -9.21 -1.64
C TRP A 596 -34.79 -10.65 -1.49
N LYS A 597 -33.90 -11.66 -1.53
CA LYS A 597 -34.25 -13.05 -1.24
C LYS A 597 -34.57 -13.20 0.25
N ASP A 598 -33.72 -12.64 1.10
CA ASP A 598 -33.84 -12.77 2.56
C ASP A 598 -35.02 -11.93 3.07
N ALA A 599 -35.20 -10.70 2.56
CA ALA A 599 -36.40 -9.89 2.80
C ALA A 599 -37.69 -10.66 2.52
N PHE A 600 -37.77 -11.31 1.36
CA PHE A 600 -38.95 -12.06 0.94
C PHE A 600 -39.24 -13.27 1.86
N VAL A 601 -38.21 -14.02 2.26
CA VAL A 601 -38.37 -15.17 3.16
C VAL A 601 -38.71 -14.72 4.59
N GLU A 602 -38.06 -13.69 5.11
CA GLU A 602 -38.30 -13.19 6.47
C GLU A 602 -39.67 -12.52 6.62
N VAL A 603 -40.17 -11.79 5.62
CA VAL A 603 -41.54 -11.24 5.64
C VAL A 603 -42.56 -12.36 5.73
N ILE A 604 -42.46 -13.38 4.87
CA ILE A 604 -43.39 -14.53 4.91
C ILE A 604 -43.25 -15.28 6.25
N ARG A 605 -42.04 -15.44 6.79
CA ARG A 605 -41.86 -16.06 8.11
C ARG A 605 -42.57 -15.26 9.22
N THR A 606 -42.43 -13.93 9.23
CA THR A 606 -43.14 -13.07 10.19
C THR A 606 -44.67 -13.22 10.04
N LEU A 607 -45.21 -13.27 8.82
CA LEU A 607 -46.63 -13.55 8.58
C LEU A 607 -47.07 -14.95 9.05
N VAL A 608 -46.21 -15.97 8.92
CA VAL A 608 -46.47 -17.34 9.41
C VAL A 608 -46.48 -17.40 10.93
N ASP A 609 -45.66 -16.60 11.60
CA ASP A 609 -45.62 -16.53 13.06
C ASP A 609 -46.88 -15.82 13.63
N GLU A 610 -47.44 -14.84 12.91
CA GLU A 610 -48.69 -14.16 13.28
C GLU A 610 -49.97 -14.91 12.86
N ARG A 611 -50.01 -15.44 11.63
CA ARG A 611 -51.22 -15.93 10.94
C ARG A 611 -51.03 -17.30 10.28
N ARG A 612 -50.40 -18.23 11.01
CA ARG A 612 -49.99 -19.56 10.51
C ARG A 612 -51.05 -20.27 9.67
N ASP A 613 -52.25 -20.44 10.19
CA ASP A 613 -53.30 -21.24 9.53
C ASP A 613 -53.78 -20.58 8.22
N GLU A 614 -53.80 -19.25 8.15
CA GLU A 614 -54.19 -18.49 6.95
C GLU A 614 -53.10 -18.58 5.86
N VAL A 615 -51.82 -18.44 6.24
CA VAL A 615 -50.70 -18.59 5.29
C VAL A 615 -50.58 -20.04 4.77
N PHE A 616 -50.82 -21.03 5.62
CA PHE A 616 -50.86 -22.44 5.19
C PHE A 616 -52.11 -22.77 4.36
N ALA A 617 -53.24 -22.05 4.54
CA ALA A 617 -54.41 -22.16 3.67
C ALA A 617 -54.19 -21.52 2.28
N TYR A 618 -53.37 -20.47 2.19
CA TYR A 618 -52.89 -19.91 0.92
C TYR A 618 -51.93 -20.85 0.17
N ALA A 619 -51.13 -21.63 0.92
CA ALA A 619 -50.12 -22.52 0.37
C ALA A 619 -50.73 -23.73 -0.35
N GLY A 620 -51.01 -23.57 -1.65
CA GLY A 620 -51.55 -24.62 -2.51
C GLY A 620 -51.26 -24.46 -4.02
N ASP A 621 -50.71 -23.33 -4.46
CA ASP A 621 -50.24 -23.12 -5.83
C ASP A 621 -48.72 -23.36 -5.92
N PRO A 622 -48.25 -24.31 -6.75
CA PRO A 622 -46.82 -24.63 -6.87
C PRO A 622 -45.96 -23.49 -7.46
N ASN A 623 -46.55 -22.37 -7.88
CA ASN A 623 -45.82 -21.20 -8.39
C ASN A 623 -45.58 -20.12 -7.31
N GLU A 624 -46.17 -20.24 -6.11
CA GLU A 624 -46.12 -19.17 -5.10
C GLU A 624 -45.65 -19.69 -3.73
N LEU A 625 -46.53 -20.34 -2.94
CA LEU A 625 -46.21 -20.96 -1.67
C LEU A 625 -46.59 -22.45 -1.70
N THR A 626 -45.64 -23.30 -1.33
CA THR A 626 -45.81 -24.76 -1.41
C THR A 626 -45.70 -25.40 -0.04
N VAL A 627 -46.71 -26.19 0.34
CA VAL A 627 -46.62 -27.08 1.49
C VAL A 627 -45.67 -28.23 1.15
N VAL A 628 -44.75 -28.52 2.05
CA VAL A 628 -43.67 -29.50 1.86
C VAL A 628 -43.78 -30.58 2.95
N GLU A 629 -43.82 -31.84 2.56
CA GLU A 629 -43.70 -32.96 3.51
C GLU A 629 -42.24 -33.05 4.01
N ASP A 630 -42.02 -33.42 5.27
CA ASP A 630 -40.70 -33.47 5.93
C ASP A 630 -39.63 -34.33 5.21
N SER A 631 -40.01 -35.12 4.19
CA SER A 631 -39.14 -35.98 3.38
C SER A 631 -38.81 -35.43 1.98
N ARG A 632 -39.38 -34.29 1.56
CA ARG A 632 -39.15 -33.72 0.23
C ARG A 632 -37.90 -32.83 0.22
N GLU A 633 -36.95 -33.17 -0.65
CA GLU A 633 -35.82 -32.29 -0.98
C GLU A 633 -36.30 -30.98 -1.62
N ILE A 634 -35.76 -29.86 -1.12
CA ILE A 634 -36.06 -28.50 -1.56
C ILE A 634 -35.07 -28.15 -2.67
N SER A 635 -35.57 -27.65 -3.81
CA SER A 635 -34.69 -27.31 -4.93
C SER A 635 -33.86 -26.05 -4.61
N SER A 636 -32.72 -25.89 -5.28
CA SER A 636 -31.85 -24.70 -5.17
C SER A 636 -32.52 -23.37 -5.58
N ARG A 637 -33.74 -23.42 -6.14
CA ARG A 637 -34.57 -22.27 -6.50
C ARG A 637 -35.62 -21.91 -5.46
N GLU A 638 -35.89 -22.81 -4.52
CA GLU A 638 -36.82 -22.64 -3.43
C GLU A 638 -36.07 -22.20 -2.16
N SER A 639 -36.79 -21.82 -1.11
CA SER A 639 -36.24 -21.62 0.23
C SER A 639 -37.26 -22.00 1.28
N LEU A 640 -36.80 -22.68 2.34
CA LEU A 640 -37.63 -23.07 3.47
C LEU A 640 -37.98 -21.82 4.29
N VAL A 641 -39.27 -21.55 4.47
CA VAL A 641 -39.75 -20.45 5.30
C VAL A 641 -39.81 -20.92 6.75
N VAL A 642 -40.53 -22.03 6.98
CA VAL A 642 -40.62 -22.77 8.25
C VAL A 642 -40.77 -24.27 7.92
N PRO A 643 -40.55 -25.21 8.86
CA PRO A 643 -40.91 -26.62 8.65
C PRO A 643 -42.34 -26.75 8.13
N GLY A 644 -42.50 -27.49 7.03
CA GLY A 644 -43.77 -27.66 6.31
C GLY A 644 -44.07 -26.64 5.18
N LEU A 645 -43.28 -25.57 5.00
CA LEU A 645 -43.58 -24.50 4.02
C LEU A 645 -42.34 -23.97 3.30
N SER A 646 -42.32 -24.06 1.96
CA SER A 646 -41.31 -23.44 1.09
C SER A 646 -41.90 -22.40 0.13
N VAL A 647 -41.04 -21.51 -0.35
CA VAL A 647 -41.37 -20.47 -1.32
C VAL A 647 -40.36 -20.46 -2.48
N LEU A 648 -40.81 -20.16 -3.70
CA LEU A 648 -39.93 -20.01 -4.86
C LEU A 648 -39.15 -18.68 -4.77
N SER A 649 -37.88 -18.77 -4.38
CA SER A 649 -37.05 -17.62 -3.97
C SER A 649 -36.11 -17.12 -5.08
N ALA A 650 -35.76 -17.96 -6.07
CA ALA A 650 -34.91 -17.60 -7.21
C ALA A 650 -35.70 -16.91 -8.35
N THR A 651 -36.37 -15.82 -8.00
CA THR A 651 -37.26 -15.01 -8.85
C THR A 651 -36.78 -13.55 -8.91
N SER A 652 -37.32 -12.72 -9.83
CA SER A 652 -37.02 -11.27 -9.84
C SER A 652 -37.61 -10.56 -8.62
N THR A 653 -37.07 -9.38 -8.24
CA THR A 653 -37.64 -8.56 -7.16
C THR A 653 -39.11 -8.22 -7.41
N SER A 654 -39.48 -7.90 -8.65
CA SER A 654 -40.86 -7.62 -9.05
C SER A 654 -41.78 -8.83 -8.86
N ALA A 655 -41.29 -10.05 -9.11
CA ALA A 655 -42.05 -11.28 -8.90
C ALA A 655 -42.21 -11.61 -7.40
N LYS A 656 -41.18 -11.39 -6.57
CA LYS A 656 -41.28 -11.52 -5.11
C LYS A 656 -42.36 -10.61 -4.53
N LEU A 657 -42.33 -9.33 -4.91
CA LEU A 657 -43.29 -8.33 -4.44
C LEU A 657 -44.70 -8.62 -4.96
N ALA A 658 -44.85 -9.17 -6.17
CA ALA A 658 -46.16 -9.63 -6.66
C ALA A 658 -46.73 -10.78 -5.80
N VAL A 659 -45.90 -11.73 -5.35
CA VAL A 659 -46.33 -12.80 -4.42
C VAL A 659 -46.67 -12.23 -3.04
N LEU A 660 -45.85 -11.32 -2.49
CA LEU A 660 -46.17 -10.67 -1.21
C LEU A 660 -47.47 -9.88 -1.27
N ARG A 661 -47.70 -9.07 -2.32
CA ARG A 661 -48.93 -8.30 -2.49
C ARG A 661 -50.18 -9.19 -2.56
N LYS A 662 -50.12 -10.35 -3.23
CA LYS A 662 -51.22 -11.33 -3.23
C LYS A 662 -51.44 -12.00 -1.88
N LEU A 663 -50.36 -12.31 -1.15
CA LEU A 663 -50.45 -12.89 0.18
C LEU A 663 -51.06 -11.87 1.17
N PHE A 664 -50.66 -10.60 1.10
CA PHE A 664 -51.25 -9.52 1.89
C PHE A 664 -52.74 -9.32 1.57
N ASP A 665 -53.13 -9.30 0.30
CA ASP A 665 -54.53 -9.25 -0.16
C ASP A 665 -55.36 -10.45 0.37
N HIS A 666 -54.80 -11.66 0.36
CA HIS A 666 -55.47 -12.84 0.93
C HIS A 666 -55.65 -12.77 2.46
N LEU A 667 -54.70 -12.14 3.16
CA LEU A 667 -54.72 -11.99 4.62
C LEU A 667 -55.48 -10.73 5.09
N ASP A 668 -56.05 -9.93 4.18
CA ASP A 668 -56.69 -8.64 4.50
C ASP A 668 -55.73 -7.69 5.26
N ILE A 669 -54.50 -7.56 4.75
CA ILE A 669 -53.42 -6.70 5.28
C ILE A 669 -53.12 -5.60 4.25
N ASP A 670 -52.96 -4.35 4.70
CA ASP A 670 -52.60 -3.26 3.80
C ASP A 670 -51.15 -3.43 3.31
N THR A 671 -50.94 -3.27 2.00
CA THR A 671 -49.59 -3.34 1.42
C THR A 671 -48.70 -2.16 1.86
N ASP A 672 -49.26 -1.08 2.38
CA ASP A 672 -48.49 0.03 2.95
C ASP A 672 -47.94 -0.28 4.36
N ASP A 673 -48.48 -1.30 5.06
CA ASP A 673 -47.99 -1.72 6.38
C ASP A 673 -46.59 -2.40 6.33
N LEU A 674 -46.13 -2.80 5.14
CA LEU A 674 -44.78 -3.35 4.93
C LEU A 674 -43.88 -2.30 4.29
N VAL A 675 -42.95 -1.74 5.06
CA VAL A 675 -42.03 -0.69 4.61
C VAL A 675 -40.62 -1.24 4.41
N PHE A 676 -40.01 -0.97 3.26
CA PHE A 676 -38.63 -1.35 2.96
C PHE A 676 -37.68 -0.15 3.06
N THR A 677 -36.62 -0.28 3.87
CA THR A 677 -35.49 0.65 3.88
C THR A 677 -34.49 0.25 2.80
N LEU A 678 -34.17 1.17 1.91
CA LEU A 678 -33.40 0.95 0.68
C LEU A 678 -32.11 1.80 0.67
N ARG A 679 -31.08 1.37 -0.06
CA ARG A 679 -29.85 2.16 -0.26
C ARG A 679 -30.09 3.29 -1.27
N ASN A 680 -29.42 4.44 -1.08
CA ASN A 680 -29.47 5.56 -2.03
C ASN A 680 -28.83 5.20 -3.37
N ASN A 681 -29.57 5.36 -4.48
CA ASN A 681 -29.14 4.95 -5.82
C ASN A 681 -28.15 5.94 -6.49
N ASP A 682 -27.94 7.13 -5.95
CA ASP A 682 -27.02 8.13 -6.53
C ASP A 682 -25.52 7.83 -6.30
N SER A 683 -25.19 6.83 -5.47
CA SER A 683 -23.82 6.37 -5.26
C SER A 683 -23.42 5.27 -6.26
N ALA A 684 -23.45 5.58 -7.55
CA ALA A 684 -22.87 4.72 -8.60
C ALA A 684 -21.33 4.82 -8.62
N GLN A 685 -20.70 4.34 -7.54
CA GLN A 685 -19.30 3.89 -7.53
C GLN A 685 -19.28 2.35 -7.55
N PRO A 686 -18.21 1.71 -8.07
CA PRO A 686 -18.04 0.27 -7.93
C PRO A 686 -18.07 -0.13 -6.46
N GLU A 687 -18.61 -1.31 -6.18
CA GLU A 687 -18.86 -1.80 -4.84
C GLU A 687 -17.55 -1.96 -4.03
N ASP A 688 -17.36 -1.09 -3.03
CA ASP A 688 -16.87 -1.57 -1.74
C ASP A 688 -18.09 -2.16 -1.02
N THR A 689 -18.39 -3.44 -1.26
CA THR A 689 -19.13 -4.18 -0.24
C THR A 689 -18.27 -4.18 1.01
N VAL A 690 -18.85 -3.69 2.12
CA VAL A 690 -18.39 -4.16 3.43
C VAL A 690 -18.93 -5.58 3.52
N ASP A 691 -18.19 -6.52 2.93
CA ASP A 691 -18.46 -7.94 3.11
C ASP A 691 -18.38 -8.23 4.60
N GLU A 692 -19.50 -8.56 5.22
CA GLU A 692 -19.42 -9.51 6.32
C GLU A 692 -18.80 -10.78 5.71
N PRO A 693 -17.67 -11.28 6.23
CA PRO A 693 -16.97 -12.39 5.61
C PRO A 693 -17.92 -13.59 5.53
N GLY A 694 -18.20 -14.02 4.29
CA GLY A 694 -18.98 -15.22 4.04
C GLY A 694 -18.36 -16.44 4.71
N PRO A 695 -19.11 -17.55 4.87
CA PRO A 695 -18.68 -18.70 5.69
C PRO A 695 -17.34 -19.32 5.26
N PHE A 696 -16.89 -19.08 4.03
CA PHE A 696 -15.62 -19.55 3.47
C PHE A 696 -14.65 -18.43 3.08
N ALA A 697 -14.81 -17.20 3.63
CA ALA A 697 -13.98 -16.05 3.29
C ALA A 697 -12.47 -16.30 3.46
N GLU A 698 -12.08 -17.08 4.47
CA GLU A 698 -10.69 -17.47 4.71
C GLU A 698 -10.11 -18.39 3.64
N LEU A 699 -10.96 -19.09 2.87
CA LEU A 699 -10.55 -19.86 1.69
C LEU A 699 -10.63 -19.05 0.40
N THR A 700 -11.71 -18.27 0.23
CA THR A 700 -11.97 -17.53 -1.00
C THR A 700 -11.09 -16.28 -1.15
N LYS A 701 -10.48 -15.76 -0.06
CA LYS A 701 -9.46 -14.69 -0.12
C LYS A 701 -8.26 -15.03 -1.00
N PHE A 702 -7.98 -16.31 -1.23
CA PHE A 702 -6.89 -16.79 -2.07
C PHE A 702 -7.23 -16.86 -3.57
N LEU A 703 -8.53 -16.77 -3.93
CA LEU A 703 -9.01 -16.94 -5.30
C LEU A 703 -8.26 -16.04 -6.32
N PRO A 704 -8.05 -14.72 -6.09
CA PRO A 704 -7.39 -13.87 -7.08
C PRO A 704 -5.92 -14.26 -7.33
N ARG A 705 -5.20 -14.68 -6.29
CA ARG A 705 -3.79 -15.11 -6.38
C ARG A 705 -3.67 -16.50 -7.01
N MET A 706 -4.68 -17.36 -6.85
CA MET A 706 -4.76 -18.64 -7.56
C MET A 706 -5.15 -18.46 -9.04
N GLU A 707 -6.03 -17.51 -9.37
CA GLU A 707 -6.40 -17.18 -10.75
C GLU A 707 -5.20 -16.68 -11.56
N GLU A 708 -4.42 -15.74 -11.01
CA GLU A 708 -3.19 -15.20 -11.62
C GLU A 708 -2.14 -16.32 -11.89
N LEU A 709 -2.00 -17.26 -10.97
CA LEU A 709 -1.05 -18.38 -11.10
C LEU A 709 -1.57 -19.55 -11.95
N SER A 710 -2.89 -19.67 -12.14
CA SER A 710 -3.51 -20.65 -13.06
C SER A 710 -3.51 -20.20 -14.52
N SER A 711 -3.44 -18.89 -14.76
CA SER A 711 -3.41 -18.27 -16.09
C SER A 711 -2.00 -18.01 -16.61
N SER A 712 -0.98 -18.20 -15.77
CA SER A 712 0.44 -18.13 -16.10
C SER A 712 1.10 -19.52 -16.03
N ALA A 713 2.27 -19.67 -16.66
CA ALA A 713 3.04 -20.91 -16.59
C ALA A 713 3.84 -21.01 -15.27
N ALA A 714 3.15 -20.90 -14.14
CA ALA A 714 3.74 -20.85 -12.81
C ALA A 714 4.53 -22.12 -12.47
N THR A 715 5.63 -21.96 -11.74
CA THR A 715 6.46 -23.06 -11.24
C THR A 715 6.07 -23.48 -9.82
N GLU A 716 6.65 -24.60 -9.35
CA GLU A 716 6.49 -25.05 -7.96
C GLU A 716 7.00 -24.03 -6.93
N GLU A 717 7.94 -23.17 -7.31
CA GLU A 717 8.49 -22.10 -6.48
C GLU A 717 7.54 -20.89 -6.41
N ASP A 718 6.98 -20.45 -7.55
CA ASP A 718 6.03 -19.32 -7.61
C ASP A 718 4.76 -19.54 -6.78
N THR A 719 4.36 -20.81 -6.62
CA THR A 719 3.19 -21.22 -5.83
C THR A 719 3.54 -21.66 -4.41
N ARG A 720 4.82 -21.68 -4.00
CA ARG A 720 5.26 -22.25 -2.70
C ARG A 720 4.57 -21.59 -1.51
N ASP A 721 4.69 -20.27 -1.38
CA ASP A 721 4.17 -19.51 -0.24
C ASP A 721 2.63 -19.58 -0.21
N LEU A 722 1.99 -19.50 -1.38
CA LEU A 722 0.54 -19.64 -1.52
C LEU A 722 0.02 -21.02 -1.06
N ARG A 723 0.72 -22.11 -1.41
CA ARG A 723 0.36 -23.45 -0.93
C ARG A 723 0.47 -23.53 0.58
N TYR A 724 1.52 -22.97 1.18
CA TYR A 724 1.70 -22.94 2.63
C TYR A 724 0.59 -22.15 3.34
N GLU A 725 0.35 -20.91 2.91
CA GLU A 725 -0.70 -20.03 3.44
C GLU A 725 -2.09 -20.68 3.34
N PHE A 726 -2.45 -21.22 2.17
CA PHE A 726 -3.77 -21.85 1.95
C PHE A 726 -3.93 -23.13 2.78
N THR A 727 -2.89 -23.97 2.90
CA THR A 727 -2.96 -25.20 3.71
C THR A 727 -3.22 -24.88 5.18
N HIS A 728 -2.59 -23.83 5.70
CA HIS A 728 -2.79 -23.38 7.08
C HIS A 728 -4.22 -22.92 7.35
N GLU A 729 -4.79 -22.11 6.45
CA GLU A 729 -6.17 -21.61 6.58
C GLU A 729 -7.22 -22.71 6.32
N PHE A 730 -6.91 -23.69 5.46
CA PHE A 730 -7.79 -24.83 5.19
C PHE A 730 -7.96 -25.77 6.39
N ALA A 731 -7.03 -25.79 7.35
CA ALA A 731 -7.09 -26.67 8.51
C ALA A 731 -8.46 -26.59 9.24
N GLY A 732 -9.02 -25.38 9.39
CA GLY A 732 -10.33 -25.13 10.01
C GLY A 732 -11.56 -25.61 9.22
N PHE A 733 -11.37 -26.09 7.98
CA PHE A 733 -12.42 -26.55 7.07
C PHE A 733 -12.26 -28.03 6.66
N THR A 734 -11.36 -28.76 7.32
CA THR A 734 -11.03 -30.16 7.01
C THR A 734 -12.21 -31.11 7.24
N VAL A 735 -12.53 -31.94 6.25
CA VAL A 735 -13.55 -33.00 6.35
C VAL A 735 -12.89 -34.30 6.83
N ALA A 736 -13.25 -34.75 8.02
CA ALA A 736 -12.60 -35.89 8.69
C ALA A 736 -12.72 -37.24 7.96
N ASN A 737 -13.72 -37.44 7.10
CA ASN A 737 -13.86 -38.65 6.28
C ASN A 737 -14.38 -38.30 4.87
N PRO A 738 -13.50 -37.85 3.97
CA PRO A 738 -13.94 -37.34 2.67
C PRO A 738 -14.30 -38.47 1.69
N GLN A 739 -13.79 -39.70 1.86
CA GLN A 739 -14.31 -40.87 1.11
C GLN A 739 -15.78 -41.18 1.45
N ALA A 740 -16.27 -40.87 2.64
CA ALA A 740 -17.68 -41.05 2.98
C ALA A 740 -18.58 -39.99 2.32
N ALA A 741 -18.07 -38.76 2.13
CA ALA A 741 -18.74 -37.71 1.39
C ALA A 741 -18.68 -37.93 -0.14
N LEU A 742 -17.58 -38.47 -0.66
CA LEU A 742 -17.32 -38.70 -2.09
C LEU A 742 -17.12 -40.20 -2.41
N PRO A 743 -18.11 -41.08 -2.15
CA PRO A 743 -17.93 -42.53 -2.25
C PRO A 743 -17.58 -42.99 -3.66
N GLY A 744 -16.42 -43.65 -3.79
CA GLY A 744 -15.96 -44.26 -5.03
C GLY A 744 -15.34 -43.31 -6.06
N LYS A 745 -15.16 -42.02 -5.73
CA LYS A 745 -14.43 -41.06 -6.57
C LYS A 745 -12.97 -40.95 -6.16
N ASN A 746 -12.08 -40.72 -7.13
CA ASN A 746 -10.69 -40.37 -6.92
C ASN A 746 -10.42 -38.94 -7.38
N LEU A 747 -9.28 -38.36 -6.99
CA LEU A 747 -8.92 -36.97 -7.30
C LEU A 747 -9.13 -36.54 -8.78
N PRO A 748 -8.80 -37.36 -9.81
CA PRO A 748 -9.06 -36.99 -11.21
C PRO A 748 -10.56 -36.89 -11.57
N ASP A 749 -11.44 -37.64 -10.89
CA ASP A 749 -12.89 -37.57 -11.09
C ASP A 749 -13.45 -36.22 -10.57
N LEU A 750 -12.78 -35.64 -9.57
CA LEU A 750 -13.12 -34.36 -8.93
C LEU A 750 -12.61 -33.14 -9.72
N GLU A 751 -11.71 -33.33 -10.68
CA GLU A 751 -11.25 -32.26 -11.59
C GLU A 751 -12.23 -32.01 -12.75
N THR A 752 -13.23 -32.89 -12.95
CA THR A 752 -14.17 -32.84 -14.08
C THR A 752 -15.25 -31.77 -13.94
N GLU A 753 -15.59 -31.08 -15.03
CA GLU A 753 -16.69 -30.10 -15.05
C GLU A 753 -18.01 -30.70 -14.57
N ALA A 754 -18.31 -31.94 -14.94
CA ALA A 754 -19.52 -32.65 -14.54
C ALA A 754 -19.64 -32.93 -13.03
N PHE A 755 -18.52 -32.92 -12.29
CA PHE A 755 -18.53 -32.88 -10.82
C PHE A 755 -18.70 -31.44 -10.32
N ILE A 756 -17.88 -30.51 -10.80
CA ILE A 756 -17.80 -29.13 -10.31
C ILE A 756 -19.15 -28.40 -10.47
N GLU A 757 -19.87 -28.59 -11.59
CA GLU A 757 -21.21 -28.02 -11.82
C GLU A 757 -22.28 -28.50 -10.82
N LYS A 758 -22.02 -29.61 -10.12
CA LYS A 758 -22.98 -30.28 -9.22
C LYS A 758 -22.49 -30.36 -7.78
N ALA A 759 -21.28 -29.87 -7.49
CA ALA A 759 -20.68 -29.95 -6.17
C ALA A 759 -21.37 -28.97 -5.20
N THR A 760 -21.69 -29.45 -4.01
CA THR A 760 -22.05 -28.63 -2.85
C THR A 760 -20.79 -28.04 -2.21
N ALA A 761 -20.94 -27.12 -1.26
CA ALA A 761 -19.80 -26.65 -0.46
C ALA A 761 -19.10 -27.80 0.26
N ASP A 762 -19.87 -28.74 0.83
CA ASP A 762 -19.35 -29.92 1.52
C ASP A 762 -18.61 -30.88 0.56
N ASP A 763 -19.08 -31.05 -0.69
CA ASP A 763 -18.36 -31.80 -1.73
C ASP A 763 -17.00 -31.16 -2.06
N ILE A 764 -16.92 -29.82 -2.07
CA ILE A 764 -15.68 -29.09 -2.34
C ILE A 764 -14.72 -29.19 -1.15
N LEU A 765 -15.21 -29.03 0.08
CA LEU A 765 -14.38 -29.23 1.28
C LEU A 765 -13.90 -30.68 1.39
N ALA A 766 -14.72 -31.66 1.01
CA ALA A 766 -14.30 -33.05 0.90
C ALA A 766 -13.24 -33.24 -0.21
N ALA A 767 -13.40 -32.63 -1.39
CA ALA A 767 -12.42 -32.71 -2.48
C ALA A 767 -11.06 -32.11 -2.11
N LEU A 768 -11.05 -30.94 -1.45
CA LEU A 768 -9.84 -30.32 -0.90
C LEU A 768 -9.23 -31.18 0.21
N SER A 769 -10.03 -31.80 1.08
CA SER A 769 -9.54 -32.72 2.11
C SER A 769 -8.91 -33.99 1.49
N MET A 770 -9.52 -34.56 0.43
CA MET A 770 -8.90 -35.66 -0.33
C MET A 770 -7.58 -35.22 -0.96
N MET A 771 -7.52 -34.03 -1.55
CA MET A 771 -6.29 -33.49 -2.14
C MET A 771 -5.18 -33.44 -1.08
N PHE A 772 -5.42 -32.88 0.10
CA PHE A 772 -4.41 -32.81 1.17
C PHE A 772 -4.02 -34.19 1.72
N GLN A 773 -4.95 -35.15 1.78
CA GLN A 773 -4.63 -36.54 2.14
C GLN A 773 -3.67 -37.22 1.16
N VAL A 774 -3.80 -36.98 -0.16
CA VAL A 774 -2.82 -37.50 -1.13
C VAL A 774 -1.60 -36.62 -1.33
N GLU A 775 -1.61 -35.33 -0.96
CA GLU A 775 -0.46 -34.41 -1.13
C GLU A 775 0.82 -34.94 -0.46
N GLY A 776 0.69 -35.56 0.73
CA GLY A 776 1.81 -36.20 1.43
C GLY A 776 2.35 -37.47 0.78
N MET A 777 1.57 -38.13 -0.08
CA MET A 777 1.96 -39.36 -0.80
C MET A 777 2.43 -39.07 -2.24
N MET A 778 1.80 -38.09 -2.90
CA MET A 778 2.11 -37.57 -4.21
C MET A 778 1.75 -36.08 -4.23
N PRO A 779 2.74 -35.17 -4.32
CA PRO A 779 2.47 -33.73 -4.45
C PRO A 779 1.70 -33.43 -5.74
N GLN A 780 0.53 -32.81 -5.61
CA GLN A 780 -0.43 -32.52 -6.69
C GLN A 780 -0.99 -31.10 -6.57
N PHE A 781 -0.93 -30.45 -5.40
CA PHE A 781 -1.56 -29.15 -5.15
C PHE A 781 -1.01 -28.04 -6.05
N HIS A 782 0.29 -28.04 -6.34
CA HIS A 782 0.86 -27.16 -7.38
C HIS A 782 0.20 -27.37 -8.74
N ARG A 783 0.09 -28.62 -9.20
CA ARG A 783 -0.56 -28.98 -10.48
C ARG A 783 -2.03 -28.53 -10.51
N LEU A 784 -2.76 -28.67 -9.39
CA LEU A 784 -4.18 -28.33 -9.30
C LEU A 784 -4.43 -26.82 -9.24
N ILE A 785 -3.48 -26.03 -8.72
CA ILE A 785 -3.50 -24.56 -8.88
C ILE A 785 -3.21 -24.22 -10.35
N ALA A 786 -2.14 -24.77 -10.93
CA ALA A 786 -1.75 -24.50 -12.31
C ALA A 786 -2.77 -24.96 -13.37
N SER A 787 -3.57 -25.99 -13.09
CA SER A 787 -4.69 -26.44 -13.96
C SER A 787 -5.99 -25.67 -13.72
N GLY A 788 -6.00 -24.72 -12.78
CA GLY A 788 -7.18 -23.98 -12.33
C GLY A 788 -8.24 -24.86 -11.65
N ALA A 789 -7.94 -26.10 -11.27
CA ALA A 789 -8.90 -26.97 -10.59
C ALA A 789 -9.29 -26.41 -9.22
N VAL A 790 -8.31 -25.95 -8.43
CA VAL A 790 -8.59 -25.33 -7.13
C VAL A 790 -9.34 -24.01 -7.28
N VAL A 791 -9.03 -23.21 -8.32
CA VAL A 791 -9.80 -22.00 -8.67
C VAL A 791 -11.27 -22.35 -8.87
N ARG A 792 -11.57 -23.30 -9.77
CA ARG A 792 -12.95 -23.73 -10.06
C ARG A 792 -13.68 -24.26 -8.82
N TRP A 793 -12.98 -24.98 -7.94
CA TRP A 793 -13.54 -25.43 -6.66
C TRP A 793 -13.87 -24.25 -5.72
N LEU A 794 -12.98 -23.28 -5.56
CA LEU A 794 -13.22 -22.10 -4.71
C LEU A 794 -14.32 -21.18 -5.28
N THR A 795 -14.48 -21.09 -6.60
CA THR A 795 -15.62 -20.38 -7.24
C THR A 795 -16.97 -20.99 -6.87
N VAL A 796 -17.06 -22.30 -6.61
CA VAL A 796 -18.30 -22.93 -6.10
C VAL A 796 -18.58 -22.45 -4.67
N LEU A 797 -17.57 -22.31 -3.81
CA LEU A 797 -17.72 -21.77 -2.45
C LEU A 797 -18.19 -20.30 -2.44
N THR A 798 -17.78 -19.49 -3.42
CA THR A 798 -18.31 -18.11 -3.56
C THR A 798 -19.74 -18.08 -4.11
N SER A 799 -20.15 -19.10 -4.87
CA SER A 799 -21.43 -19.10 -5.61
C SER A 799 -22.59 -19.77 -4.86
N ASN A 800 -22.32 -20.63 -3.87
CA ASN A 800 -23.35 -21.46 -3.22
C ASN A 800 -23.17 -21.60 -1.68
N PRO A 801 -23.23 -20.50 -0.90
CA PRO A 801 -22.93 -20.49 0.54
C PRO A 801 -24.01 -21.10 1.46
N LEU A 802 -25.15 -21.55 0.93
CA LEU A 802 -26.35 -21.97 1.71
C LEU A 802 -26.52 -23.50 1.84
N GLY A 803 -25.46 -24.28 1.60
CA GLY A 803 -25.48 -25.75 1.70
C GLY A 803 -25.17 -26.34 3.09
N VAL A 804 -25.06 -25.52 4.14
CA VAL A 804 -24.53 -25.95 5.44
C VAL A 804 -25.61 -26.64 6.27
N SER A 805 -25.36 -27.90 6.65
CA SER A 805 -26.18 -28.65 7.62
C SER A 805 -25.97 -28.10 9.04
N ASP A 806 -27.05 -28.00 9.81
CA ASP A 806 -27.14 -27.25 11.07
C ASP A 806 -26.27 -27.83 12.22
N ARG A 807 -24.96 -27.54 12.20
CA ARG A 807 -24.02 -27.73 13.30
C ARG A 807 -22.96 -26.61 13.29
N HIS A 808 -23.21 -25.59 14.12
CA HIS A 808 -22.26 -24.66 14.77
C HIS A 808 -22.66 -23.17 14.64
N ARG A 809 -23.46 -22.69 15.60
CA ARG A 809 -23.37 -21.32 16.14
C ARG A 809 -24.09 -21.26 17.48
N VAL A 810 -23.35 -20.99 18.57
CA VAL A 810 -23.94 -20.61 19.86
C VAL A 810 -23.39 -19.21 20.18
N SER A 811 -24.29 -18.23 20.22
CA SER A 811 -23.98 -16.86 20.62
C SER A 811 -24.59 -16.56 22.00
N THR A 812 -23.99 -15.62 22.72
CA THR A 812 -24.30 -15.27 24.10
C THR A 812 -25.18 -14.01 24.22
N GLY A 813 -26.25 -14.03 25.03
CA GLY A 813 -26.90 -12.79 25.49
C GLY A 813 -28.32 -12.88 26.08
N SER A 814 -28.43 -12.81 27.42
CA SER A 814 -29.41 -12.03 28.22
C SER A 814 -30.54 -11.31 27.45
N ARG A 815 -31.85 -11.35 27.75
CA ARG A 815 -32.66 -11.61 28.99
C ARG A 815 -34.18 -11.57 28.60
N ASP A 816 -35.23 -11.78 29.41
CA ASP A 816 -35.50 -12.16 30.83
C ASP A 816 -36.94 -12.79 30.88
N ASP A 817 -37.38 -13.31 32.04
CA ASP A 817 -38.77 -13.58 32.53
C ASP A 817 -39.95 -13.88 31.55
N THR A 818 -40.68 -15.00 31.68
CA THR A 818 -41.37 -15.43 32.92
C THR A 818 -41.62 -16.95 32.97
N GLY A 819 -41.17 -17.62 34.04
CA GLY A 819 -41.48 -19.03 34.30
C GLY A 819 -40.96 -19.50 35.67
N THR A 820 -41.86 -19.88 36.58
CA THR A 820 -41.56 -20.23 37.98
C THR A 820 -40.53 -21.38 38.09
N PRO A 821 -39.66 -21.38 39.12
CA PRO A 821 -38.32 -21.97 38.99
C PRO A 821 -38.31 -23.49 39.20
N THR A 822 -37.62 -24.20 38.30
CA THR A 822 -37.10 -25.55 38.54
C THR A 822 -35.59 -25.45 38.72
N ALA A 823 -35.03 -26.12 39.72
CA ALA A 823 -33.69 -25.83 40.24
C ALA A 823 -32.56 -25.95 39.20
N ALA A 824 -31.69 -24.94 39.14
CA ALA A 824 -30.46 -24.99 38.35
C ALA A 824 -29.43 -25.96 38.97
N PRO A 825 -28.65 -26.69 38.16
CA PRO A 825 -27.47 -27.40 38.65
C PRO A 825 -26.40 -26.39 39.09
N ALA A 826 -25.71 -26.68 40.20
CA ALA A 826 -24.74 -25.77 40.80
C ALA A 826 -23.50 -25.58 39.93
N ALA A 827 -22.96 -24.35 39.90
CA ALA A 827 -21.67 -24.06 39.29
C ALA A 827 -20.54 -24.80 40.03
N VAL A 828 -19.69 -25.52 39.29
CA VAL A 828 -18.54 -26.24 39.85
C VAL A 828 -17.46 -25.23 40.22
N THR A 829 -17.18 -25.08 41.52
CA THR A 829 -16.11 -24.21 42.01
C THR A 829 -14.78 -24.97 42.02
N LEU A 830 -13.86 -24.62 41.12
CA LEU A 830 -12.51 -25.20 41.07
C LEU A 830 -11.60 -24.58 42.14
N ALA A 831 -10.62 -25.34 42.64
CA ALA A 831 -9.58 -24.80 43.50
C ALA A 831 -8.61 -23.91 42.69
N PRO A 832 -7.95 -22.89 43.29
CA PRO A 832 -7.22 -21.85 42.54
C PRO A 832 -6.20 -22.39 41.52
N GLN A 833 -5.43 -23.42 41.90
CA GLN A 833 -4.46 -24.08 41.02
C GLN A 833 -5.08 -24.75 39.78
N TRP A 834 -6.30 -25.29 39.90
CA TRP A 834 -7.06 -25.87 38.79
C TRP A 834 -7.75 -24.79 37.96
N GLN A 835 -8.14 -23.66 38.58
CA GLN A 835 -8.66 -22.51 37.85
C GLN A 835 -7.59 -21.88 36.95
N THR A 836 -6.36 -21.70 37.45
CA THR A 836 -5.24 -21.21 36.63
C THR A 836 -4.94 -22.13 35.44
N LEU A 837 -5.05 -23.45 35.63
CA LEU A 837 -4.91 -24.41 34.54
C LEU A 837 -6.06 -24.30 33.52
N PHE A 838 -7.30 -24.21 34.00
CA PHE A 838 -8.49 -24.05 33.16
C PHE A 838 -8.44 -22.77 32.32
N ASP A 839 -7.99 -21.66 32.90
CA ASP A 839 -7.85 -20.37 32.22
C ASP A 839 -6.70 -20.37 31.19
N ALA A 840 -5.68 -21.20 31.38
CA ALA A 840 -4.54 -21.35 30.46
C ALA A 840 -4.83 -22.25 29.25
N THR A 841 -5.74 -23.22 29.40
CA THR A 841 -6.15 -24.11 28.29
C THR A 841 -6.99 -23.37 27.24
N VAL A 842 -6.85 -23.73 25.96
CA VAL A 842 -7.39 -22.93 24.85
C VAL A 842 -8.66 -23.55 24.28
N SER A 843 -8.69 -24.87 24.11
CA SER A 843 -9.80 -25.65 23.56
C SER A 843 -10.88 -25.99 24.60
N ASN A 844 -12.07 -26.33 24.10
CA ASN A 844 -13.15 -26.82 24.95
C ASN A 844 -12.90 -28.27 25.45
N ALA A 845 -12.10 -29.06 24.74
CA ALA A 845 -11.77 -30.44 25.14
C ALA A 845 -10.85 -30.47 26.36
N GLU A 846 -9.77 -29.68 26.33
CA GLU A 846 -8.88 -29.45 27.48
C GLU A 846 -9.66 -28.98 28.70
N LYS A 847 -10.55 -27.97 28.53
CA LYS A 847 -11.35 -27.39 29.62
C LYS A 847 -12.26 -28.41 30.30
N GLN A 848 -12.90 -29.30 29.53
CA GLN A 848 -13.71 -30.38 30.08
C GLN A 848 -12.84 -31.43 30.81
N LEU A 849 -11.67 -31.77 30.26
CA LEU A 849 -10.73 -32.68 30.92
C LEU A 849 -10.20 -32.10 32.22
N VAL A 850 -9.87 -30.80 32.28
CA VAL A 850 -9.42 -30.10 33.50
C VAL A 850 -10.51 -30.14 34.59
N ILE A 851 -11.78 -29.92 34.25
CA ILE A 851 -12.90 -30.04 35.20
C ILE A 851 -13.01 -31.50 35.74
N ALA A 852 -12.90 -32.49 34.86
CA ALA A 852 -12.97 -33.91 35.24
C ALA A 852 -11.78 -34.38 36.09
N LEU A 853 -10.57 -33.89 35.78
CA LEU A 853 -9.35 -34.16 36.53
C LEU A 853 -9.37 -33.47 37.90
N ALA A 854 -9.88 -32.24 38.01
CA ALA A 854 -10.01 -31.53 39.28
C ALA A 854 -11.01 -32.17 40.26
N ALA A 855 -11.97 -32.95 39.74
CA ALA A 855 -12.88 -33.77 40.55
C ALA A 855 -12.25 -35.10 41.00
N SER A 856 -11.10 -35.46 40.45
CA SER A 856 -10.29 -36.62 40.86
C SER A 856 -9.18 -36.14 41.81
N GLU A 857 -8.84 -36.90 42.84
CA GLU A 857 -7.81 -36.52 43.85
C GLU A 857 -6.36 -36.63 43.31
N LEU A 858 -6.12 -36.13 42.10
CA LEU A 858 -4.82 -36.14 41.42
C LEU A 858 -4.06 -34.83 41.67
N PRO A 859 -2.71 -34.86 41.59
CA PRO A 859 -1.92 -33.63 41.48
C PRO A 859 -2.25 -32.90 40.16
N VAL A 860 -2.05 -31.58 40.13
CA VAL A 860 -2.28 -30.77 38.93
C VAL A 860 -1.24 -31.13 37.87
N PRO A 861 -1.63 -31.47 36.62
CA PRO A 861 -0.69 -31.73 35.54
C PRO A 861 -0.01 -30.44 35.06
N THR A 862 1.13 -30.59 34.38
CA THR A 862 1.72 -29.53 33.56
C THR A 862 1.09 -29.59 32.17
N VAL A 863 0.65 -28.45 31.63
CA VAL A 863 0.13 -28.33 30.26
C VAL A 863 1.24 -27.93 29.29
N GLY A 864 1.30 -28.56 28.12
CA GLY A 864 2.33 -28.30 27.11
C GLY A 864 3.74 -28.65 27.60
N TYR A 865 3.89 -29.81 28.24
CA TYR A 865 5.15 -30.27 28.81
C TYR A 865 6.09 -30.81 27.72
N GLU A 866 7.23 -30.17 27.51
CA GLU A 866 8.30 -30.64 26.62
C GLU A 866 9.16 -31.70 27.34
N THR A 867 9.38 -32.84 26.69
CA THR A 867 10.22 -33.93 27.17
C THR A 867 11.71 -33.67 26.90
N ASP A 868 12.60 -34.42 27.55
CA ASP A 868 14.07 -34.30 27.35
C ASP A 868 14.51 -34.54 25.88
N ASP A 869 13.68 -35.24 25.09
CA ASP A 869 13.90 -35.57 23.68
C ASP A 869 13.21 -34.58 22.71
N GLY A 870 12.48 -33.58 23.22
CA GLY A 870 11.87 -32.48 22.44
C GLY A 870 10.40 -32.67 22.04
N GLU A 871 9.78 -33.81 22.36
CA GLU A 871 8.34 -34.04 22.14
C GLU A 871 7.48 -33.28 23.17
N ILE A 872 6.34 -32.72 22.74
CA ILE A 872 5.43 -31.93 23.59
C ILE A 872 4.19 -32.74 23.97
N VAL A 873 3.79 -32.67 25.24
CA VAL A 873 2.66 -33.40 25.83
C VAL A 873 1.58 -32.45 26.32
N ASP A 874 0.33 -32.62 25.91
CA ASP A 874 -0.78 -31.71 26.25
C ASP A 874 -1.04 -31.65 27.76
N PHE A 875 -1.03 -32.79 28.44
CA PHE A 875 -1.05 -32.87 29.91
C PHE A 875 -0.07 -33.92 30.42
N ALA A 876 0.86 -33.54 31.31
CA ALA A 876 1.88 -34.43 31.84
C ALA A 876 2.01 -34.39 33.38
N TRP A 877 2.31 -35.56 33.94
CA TRP A 877 2.83 -35.76 35.30
C TRP A 877 4.26 -36.29 35.19
N GLY A 878 5.21 -35.38 34.90
CA GLY A 878 6.60 -35.72 34.55
C GLY A 878 7.31 -36.62 35.56
N ASP A 879 7.09 -36.42 36.87
CA ASP A 879 7.68 -37.22 37.96
C ASP A 879 7.36 -38.72 37.88
N VAL A 880 6.26 -39.10 37.21
CA VAL A 880 5.80 -40.49 37.05
C VAL A 880 5.62 -40.91 35.59
N ARG A 881 6.05 -40.06 34.64
CA ARG A 881 5.96 -40.28 33.18
C ARG A 881 4.57 -40.72 32.68
N VAL A 882 3.50 -40.12 33.24
CA VAL A 882 2.14 -40.28 32.71
C VAL A 882 1.80 -39.05 31.88
N GLY A 883 1.33 -39.27 30.65
CA GLY A 883 1.00 -38.21 29.69
C GLY A 883 -0.35 -38.42 29.02
N VAL A 884 -0.95 -37.34 28.52
CA VAL A 884 -2.13 -37.34 27.65
C VAL A 884 -1.79 -36.54 26.41
N LEU A 885 -2.05 -37.13 25.26
CA LEU A 885 -2.08 -36.45 23.96
C LEU A 885 -3.55 -36.41 23.52
N LEU A 886 -4.04 -35.23 23.14
CA LEU A 886 -5.42 -35.03 22.71
C LEU A 886 -5.61 -35.45 21.25
N ASP A 887 -4.62 -35.12 20.41
CA ASP A 887 -4.52 -35.52 19.00
C ASP A 887 -3.18 -36.27 18.79
N PRO A 888 -3.07 -37.55 19.20
CA PRO A 888 -1.84 -38.32 19.05
C PRO A 888 -1.53 -38.64 17.58
N ASP A 889 -0.31 -38.36 17.14
CA ASP A 889 0.30 -39.01 15.98
C ASP A 889 0.91 -40.35 16.40
N ASP A 890 0.82 -41.36 15.53
CA ASP A 890 1.29 -42.72 15.81
C ASP A 890 2.82 -42.76 16.05
N ASP A 891 3.60 -41.93 15.35
CA ASP A 891 5.06 -41.87 15.53
C ASP A 891 5.45 -41.24 16.89
N THR A 892 4.81 -40.13 17.31
CA THR A 892 5.04 -39.53 18.64
C THR A 892 4.57 -40.48 19.76
N ALA A 893 3.41 -41.11 19.60
CA ALA A 893 2.88 -42.05 20.61
C ALA A 893 3.78 -43.28 20.80
N ASN A 894 4.33 -43.83 19.71
CA ASN A 894 5.31 -44.92 19.76
C ASN A 894 6.63 -44.44 20.40
N THR A 895 7.18 -43.31 19.97
CA THR A 895 8.46 -42.76 20.49
C THR A 895 8.40 -42.49 21.99
N MET A 896 7.32 -41.86 22.45
CA MET A 896 7.09 -41.63 23.89
C MET A 896 6.93 -42.94 24.69
N SER A 897 6.27 -43.94 24.12
CA SER A 897 6.13 -45.26 24.75
C SER A 897 7.47 -45.98 24.87
N GLU A 898 8.34 -45.88 23.86
CA GLU A 898 9.72 -46.40 23.90
C GLU A 898 10.59 -45.64 24.93
N ALA A 899 10.35 -44.34 25.12
CA ALA A 899 10.95 -43.53 26.19
C ALA A 899 10.37 -43.84 27.60
N GLY A 900 9.44 -44.78 27.72
CA GLY A 900 8.86 -45.23 28.99
C GLY A 900 7.78 -44.31 29.55
N TRP A 901 7.07 -43.56 28.71
CA TRP A 901 5.86 -42.84 29.09
C TRP A 901 4.62 -43.74 29.01
N THR A 902 3.76 -43.64 30.01
CA THR A 902 2.41 -44.22 29.97
C THR A 902 1.45 -43.18 29.41
N LEU A 903 1.16 -43.28 28.10
CA LEU A 903 0.18 -42.43 27.44
C LEU A 903 -1.25 -42.92 27.76
N CYS A 904 -2.10 -41.99 28.19
CA CYS A 904 -3.49 -42.22 28.50
C CYS A 904 -4.40 -41.45 27.51
N PRO A 905 -5.57 -41.99 27.14
CA PRO A 905 -6.59 -41.19 26.49
C PRO A 905 -7.08 -40.08 27.45
N PRO A 906 -7.76 -39.02 26.94
CA PRO A 906 -8.32 -37.93 27.74
C PRO A 906 -9.56 -38.35 28.55
N ASP A 907 -9.38 -39.31 29.46
CA ASP A 907 -10.37 -39.84 30.38
C ASP A 907 -9.80 -39.82 31.81
N ALA A 908 -10.42 -39.02 32.69
CA ALA A 908 -9.91 -38.80 34.04
C ALA A 908 -9.85 -40.08 34.90
N ALA A 909 -10.71 -41.08 34.63
CA ALA A 909 -10.72 -42.34 35.39
C ALA A 909 -9.57 -43.27 34.96
N GLN A 910 -9.26 -43.33 33.66
CA GLN A 910 -8.11 -44.07 33.12
C GLN A 910 -6.79 -43.43 33.54
N ILE A 911 -6.68 -42.10 33.47
CA ILE A 911 -5.53 -41.34 33.97
C ILE A 911 -5.33 -41.61 35.48
N ALA A 912 -6.40 -41.55 36.28
CA ALA A 912 -6.32 -41.84 37.71
C ALA A 912 -5.95 -43.30 38.03
N ALA A 913 -6.25 -44.25 37.14
CA ALA A 913 -5.82 -45.64 37.25
C ALA A 913 -4.33 -45.81 36.90
N ALA A 914 -3.85 -45.18 35.82
CA ALA A 914 -2.43 -45.17 35.44
C ALA A 914 -1.55 -44.56 36.56
N MET A 915 -1.95 -43.40 37.08
CA MET A 915 -1.29 -42.71 38.20
C MET A 915 -1.20 -43.56 39.48
N LYS A 916 -2.10 -44.52 39.69
CA LYS A 916 -2.09 -45.42 40.87
C LYS A 916 -1.32 -46.71 40.67
N ASN A 917 -1.16 -47.18 39.42
CA ASN A 917 -0.57 -48.47 39.12
C ASN A 917 0.97 -48.45 38.94
N GLY A 918 1.57 -47.26 38.82
CA GLY A 918 2.99 -47.02 39.11
C GLY A 918 4.01 -47.89 38.35
N VAL A 919 4.19 -47.59 37.07
CA VAL A 919 5.26 -48.06 36.15
C VAL A 919 5.47 -49.58 36.08
N VAL A 920 5.11 -50.16 34.92
CA VAL A 920 5.60 -51.47 34.45
C VAL A 920 6.55 -51.23 33.28
#